data_AF-A0A139MZT5-F1
#
_entry.id   AF-A0A139MZT5-F1
#
_cell.length_a   1.000
_cell.length_b   1.000
_cell.length_c   1.000
_cell.angle_alpha   90.00
_cell.angle_beta   90.00
_cell.angle_gamma   90.00
#
_symmetry.space_group_name_H-M   'P 1'
#
loop_
_entity.id
_entity.type
_entity.pdbx_description
1 polymer ?
#
loop_
_entity_poly.entity_id
_entity_poly.type
_entity_poly.pdbx_seq_one_letter_code
_entity_poly.pdbx_strand_id
1 'polypeptide(L)'
;MTQSNYKYAVIDLEATSANSNAKIIQIGIVIIENGVICQTYETDVNPHEDLDEHIKQLTGLDDQRLRQAPDFSQVAREVYELIEDAIFVAHNVKFDANLLAEALFWEGFDLLTPRVDTVELAQVFYPTFDKYALGNLCELLEIPLENAHTALADAQATAQLFLKIQKKMTGLPKALLEKVLEFSDSLIYESRLAIKEIFQSMPEDSCQALQETHGIFLKRPRILPPEKKLSQDFLTNLYLLGLDERPDQLRFAQYVTEALSQTAASFLEAQTGLGKTFGYLLPILAHGRERVLVTVPTKILQDQLMQKEGRLLEEVFHISFHNLKSPENYLKLDYFYQSLSVLDDNRLVNRCKMQLLVWLTETETGDLNEIGQAYRFESYFSQIRHDGKLSKHSLFYEEDFWRLGQVKTASSRVVITNHAYLLTRLEDDQSLLDNRMLVVDEAQKMFFALESFSQASINLTKQLQTISQALQTEKQILQERLLQSIQFELADAAEKQGGKTSELDSKKIAKLRQDVSELDESLLPELRELFSTKYQYYWLTKEQLTDHRLIKLHAGRSELMRFKDFLPETVKVILVSSTLEISSKVNLPQLLGFEDYHFYKLPQQKKPLQKLFLDLDFPDVVELSTQEYAERIVASLESLALLDLPMVVLFTSKDLLLATSDQLILPHLAQYKNGEPANIKQRFDKGEASILLGAGSFWEGADFAQQEQIIQLITRIPFDNPKDFFVQKINHHLKAEGKNPFYDYQLPSAILRLKQAMGRTRRNEHQKSAVILLDKRISTKRYGRQIQQNLNQLASLEMLSQRDIVKELKDFFD
;
A
#
# COMPACT_ATOMS: atom_id res chain seq x y z
N MET A 1 -37.81 18.16 28.25
CA MET A 1 -36.39 17.88 28.56
C MET A 1 -35.58 18.92 27.81
N THR A 2 -34.88 19.78 28.54
CA THR A 2 -34.15 20.93 28.00
C THR A 2 -33.01 20.46 27.12
N GLN A 3 -33.03 20.81 25.82
CA GLN A 3 -31.87 20.72 24.93
C GLN A 3 -30.70 21.44 25.60
N SER A 4 -29.67 20.70 26.02
CA SER A 4 -28.39 21.30 26.33
C SER A 4 -27.71 21.61 25.01
N ASN A 5 -27.90 22.82 24.49
CA ASN A 5 -27.09 23.30 23.37
C ASN A 5 -25.81 23.85 23.96
N TYR A 6 -24.70 23.15 23.73
CA TYR A 6 -23.41 23.62 24.22
C TYR A 6 -22.98 24.86 23.43
N LYS A 7 -22.34 25.81 24.12
CA LYS A 7 -21.53 26.85 23.49
C LYS A 7 -20.17 26.24 23.19
N TYR A 8 -19.70 26.32 21.95
CA TYR A 8 -18.38 25.84 21.56
C TYR A 8 -17.49 27.03 21.20
N ALA A 9 -16.25 27.01 21.68
CA ALA A 9 -15.21 27.93 21.25
C ALA A 9 -14.18 27.13 20.45
N VAL A 10 -14.18 27.32 19.13
CA VAL A 10 -13.21 26.72 18.23
C VAL A 10 -11.99 27.63 18.18
N ILE A 11 -10.83 27.12 18.57
CA ILE A 11 -9.64 27.93 18.79
C ILE A 11 -8.48 27.34 18.00
N ASP A 12 -7.71 28.24 17.40
CA ASP A 12 -6.42 27.93 16.77
C ASP A 12 -5.43 29.04 17.18
N LEU A 13 -4.17 28.65 17.40
CA LEU A 13 -3.12 29.54 17.88
C LEU A 13 -1.89 29.44 16.99
N GLU A 14 -1.33 30.59 16.65
CA GLU A 14 0.04 30.65 16.13
C GLU A 14 1.01 30.91 17.27
N ALA A 15 2.18 30.27 17.21
CA ALA A 15 3.17 30.33 18.29
C ALA A 15 4.62 30.50 17.78
N THR A 16 5.51 30.98 18.66
CA THR A 16 6.94 31.18 18.31
C THR A 16 7.69 29.88 18.04
N SER A 17 7.18 28.74 18.52
CA SER A 17 7.70 27.40 18.21
C SER A 17 6.65 26.31 18.53
N ALA A 18 6.96 25.05 18.23
CA ALA A 18 6.14 23.89 18.60
C ALA A 18 6.52 23.27 19.97
N ASN A 19 7.39 23.93 20.75
CA ASN A 19 7.91 23.39 22.02
C ASN A 19 7.11 23.89 23.23
N SER A 20 7.35 23.29 24.41
CA SER A 20 6.69 23.69 25.67
C SER A 20 6.95 25.14 26.11
N ASN A 21 7.99 25.78 25.58
CA ASN A 21 8.33 27.18 25.89
C ASN A 21 7.79 28.16 24.84
N ALA A 22 6.90 27.72 23.97
CA ALA A 22 6.34 28.57 22.93
C ALA A 22 5.52 29.72 23.54
N LYS A 23 5.53 30.87 22.85
CA LYS A 23 4.67 32.01 23.17
C LYS A 23 3.63 32.18 22.08
N ILE A 24 2.43 32.57 22.48
CA ILE A 24 1.33 32.88 21.55
C ILE A 24 1.68 34.16 20.79
N ILE A 25 1.54 34.12 19.46
CA ILE A 25 1.74 35.27 18.57
C ILE A 25 0.47 35.67 17.83
N GLN A 26 -0.49 34.75 17.70
CA GLN A 26 -1.81 35.05 17.18
C GLN A 26 -2.85 34.12 17.81
N ILE A 27 -4.05 34.65 18.05
CA ILE A 27 -5.20 33.92 18.58
C ILE A 27 -6.35 34.06 17.59
N GLY A 28 -6.89 32.94 17.13
CA GLY A 28 -8.14 32.86 16.37
C GLY A 28 -9.20 32.10 17.16
N ILE A 29 -10.37 32.71 17.36
CA ILE A 29 -11.50 32.10 18.08
C ILE A 29 -12.77 32.23 17.23
N VAL A 30 -13.52 31.15 17.12
CA VAL A 30 -14.83 31.08 16.46
C VAL A 30 -15.83 30.47 17.43
N ILE A 31 -16.89 31.20 17.74
CA ILE A 31 -17.95 30.74 18.63
C ILE A 31 -19.07 30.10 17.82
N ILE A 32 -19.46 28.90 18.23
CA ILE A 32 -20.61 28.17 17.68
C ILE A 32 -21.65 28.03 18.79
N GLU A 33 -22.86 28.47 18.48
CA GLU A 33 -24.04 28.26 19.33
C GLU A 33 -25.20 27.75 18.47
N ASN A 34 -25.94 26.78 18.99
CA ASN A 34 -27.09 26.18 18.29
C ASN A 34 -26.74 25.67 16.87
N GLY A 35 -25.51 25.20 16.66
CA GLY A 35 -25.01 24.70 15.38
C GLY A 35 -24.73 25.78 14.33
N VAL A 36 -24.64 27.05 14.72
CA VAL A 36 -24.34 28.18 13.83
C VAL A 36 -23.15 28.97 14.37
N ILE A 37 -22.25 29.40 13.48
CA ILE A 37 -21.16 30.32 13.82
C ILE A 37 -21.77 31.70 14.10
N CYS A 38 -21.64 32.19 15.33
CA CYS A 38 -22.28 33.43 15.78
C CYS A 38 -21.30 34.58 16.03
N GLN A 39 -20.05 34.27 16.38
CA GLN A 39 -19.03 35.28 16.69
C GLN A 39 -17.64 34.79 16.28
N THR A 40 -16.77 35.72 15.88
CA THR A 40 -15.35 35.48 15.61
C THR A 40 -14.50 36.50 16.34
N TYR A 41 -13.32 36.12 16.79
CA TYR A 41 -12.34 36.98 17.45
C TYR A 41 -10.94 36.65 16.93
N GLU A 42 -10.15 37.67 16.64
CA GLU A 42 -8.76 37.54 16.20
C GLU A 42 -7.93 38.64 16.85
N THR A 43 -6.77 38.27 17.38
CA THR A 43 -5.76 39.24 17.82
C THR A 43 -4.37 38.70 17.59
N ASP A 44 -3.45 39.58 17.22
CA ASP A 44 -2.02 39.33 17.32
C ASP A 44 -1.57 39.55 18.76
N VAL A 45 -0.46 38.93 19.16
CA VAL A 45 0.12 39.05 20.50
C VAL A 45 1.62 39.27 20.37
N ASN A 46 2.17 40.21 21.13
CA ASN A 46 3.61 40.48 21.13
C ASN A 46 4.36 39.41 21.95
N PRO A 47 5.23 38.59 21.34
CA PRO A 47 5.98 37.57 22.09
C PRO A 47 7.21 38.13 22.81
N HIS A 48 7.54 39.40 22.61
CA HIS A 48 8.76 40.07 23.08
C HIS A 48 10.07 39.39 22.65
N GLU A 49 10.04 38.70 21.51
CA GLU A 49 11.20 38.08 20.87
C GLU A 49 11.02 38.11 19.35
N ASP A 50 12.12 38.06 18.61
CA ASP A 50 12.07 37.99 17.14
C ASP A 50 11.71 36.56 16.71
N LEU A 51 10.93 36.45 15.63
CA LEU A 51 10.54 35.16 15.08
C LEU A 51 11.67 34.53 14.25
N ASP A 52 11.76 33.20 14.30
CA ASP A 52 12.56 32.44 13.35
C ASP A 52 11.98 32.60 11.93
N GLU A 53 12.86 32.66 10.92
CA GLU A 53 12.46 32.87 9.51
C GLU A 53 11.45 31.82 9.00
N HIS A 54 11.52 30.59 9.51
CA HIS A 54 10.54 29.56 9.16
C HIS A 54 9.13 29.87 9.65
N ILE A 55 8.98 30.45 10.86
CA ILE A 55 7.66 30.81 11.43
C ILE A 55 7.08 32.02 10.68
N LYS A 56 7.92 32.98 10.29
CA LYS A 56 7.49 34.10 9.43
C LYS A 56 6.96 33.62 8.09
N GLN A 57 7.64 32.65 7.48
CA GLN A 57 7.20 32.04 6.21
C GLN A 57 5.91 31.24 6.37
N LEU A 58 5.74 30.54 7.50
CA LEU A 58 4.55 29.75 7.78
C LEU A 58 3.33 30.64 7.99
N THR A 59 3.42 31.59 8.93
CA THR A 59 2.28 32.38 9.44
C THR A 59 2.02 33.68 8.65
N GLY A 60 3.02 34.14 7.88
CA GLY A 60 2.98 35.45 7.24
C GLY A 60 3.09 36.64 8.20
N LEU A 61 3.38 36.40 9.49
CA LEU A 61 3.61 37.44 10.50
C LEU A 61 5.08 37.91 10.47
N ASP A 62 5.30 39.21 10.67
CA ASP A 62 6.64 39.80 10.78
C ASP A 62 6.88 40.46 12.14
N ASP A 63 8.16 40.65 12.49
CA ASP A 63 8.56 41.24 13.78
C ASP A 63 8.05 42.68 13.93
N GLN A 64 7.85 43.40 12.81
CA GLN A 64 7.40 44.78 12.85
C GLN A 64 5.93 44.88 13.28
N ARG A 65 5.08 43.98 12.78
CA ARG A 65 3.67 43.84 13.13
C ARG A 65 3.52 43.37 14.58
N LEU A 66 4.23 42.33 14.98
CA LEU A 66 4.13 41.77 16.34
C LEU A 66 4.63 42.71 17.43
N ARG A 67 5.64 43.56 17.15
CA ARG A 67 6.08 44.59 18.11
C ARG A 67 5.02 45.66 18.40
N GLN A 68 4.03 45.83 17.51
CA GLN A 68 2.90 46.76 17.68
C GLN A 68 1.66 46.08 18.26
N ALA A 69 1.66 44.74 18.33
CA ALA A 69 0.57 43.96 18.91
C ALA A 69 0.52 44.16 20.44
N PRO A 70 -0.66 43.96 21.06
CA PRO A 70 -0.78 44.01 22.52
C PRO A 70 0.00 42.88 23.20
N ASP A 71 0.38 43.10 24.45
CA ASP A 71 0.88 42.04 25.32
C ASP A 71 -0.28 41.08 25.67
N PHE A 72 0.02 39.81 25.89
CA PHE A 72 -1.02 38.83 26.24
C PHE A 72 -1.86 39.27 27.44
N SER A 73 -1.24 39.87 28.46
CA SER A 73 -1.92 40.42 29.66
C SER A 73 -3.02 41.45 29.35
N GLN A 74 -2.91 42.16 28.22
CA GLN A 74 -3.89 43.16 27.80
C GLN A 74 -5.15 42.53 27.18
N VAL A 75 -5.01 41.35 26.58
CA VAL A 75 -6.12 40.62 25.91
C VAL A 75 -6.62 39.43 26.73
N ALA A 76 -5.89 38.97 27.74
CA ALA A 76 -6.16 37.75 28.50
C ALA A 76 -7.58 37.71 29.09
N ARG A 77 -8.04 38.83 29.66
CA ARG A 77 -9.39 38.93 30.25
C ARG A 77 -10.49 38.77 29.20
N GLU A 78 -10.35 39.45 28.06
CA GLU A 78 -11.33 39.38 26.96
C GLU A 78 -11.39 37.97 26.38
N VAL A 79 -10.23 37.35 26.16
CA VAL A 79 -10.13 35.96 25.71
C VAL A 79 -10.78 34.99 26.70
N TYR A 80 -10.52 35.16 28.01
CA TYR A 80 -11.10 34.32 29.05
C TYR A 80 -12.63 34.45 29.12
N GLU A 81 -13.15 35.68 29.21
CA GLU A 81 -14.60 35.95 29.27
C GLU A 81 -15.33 35.42 28.02
N LEU A 82 -14.65 35.34 26.87
CA LEU A 82 -15.22 34.79 25.64
C LEU A 82 -15.42 33.26 25.70
N ILE A 83 -14.53 32.54 26.40
CA ILE A 83 -14.42 31.07 26.33
C ILE A 83 -14.73 30.35 27.65
N GLU A 84 -14.82 31.03 28.80
CA GLU A 84 -14.93 30.42 30.13
C GLU A 84 -16.13 29.47 30.31
N ASP A 85 -17.23 29.72 29.59
CA ASP A 85 -18.47 28.96 29.62
C ASP A 85 -18.66 28.06 28.37
N ALA A 86 -17.64 27.97 27.51
CA ALA A 86 -17.68 27.21 26.27
C ALA A 86 -16.89 25.89 26.36
N ILE A 87 -17.23 24.93 25.52
CA ILE A 87 -16.41 23.75 25.25
C ILE A 87 -15.31 24.16 24.27
N PHE A 88 -14.05 23.96 24.65
CA PHE A 88 -12.89 24.25 23.82
C PHE A 88 -12.78 23.20 22.71
N VAL A 89 -12.74 23.63 21.45
CA VAL A 89 -12.59 22.77 20.27
C VAL A 89 -11.36 23.19 19.50
N ALA A 90 -10.50 22.25 19.10
CA ALA A 90 -9.39 22.55 18.20
C ALA A 90 -9.01 21.34 17.34
N HIS A 91 -8.11 21.56 16.38
CA HIS A 91 -7.56 20.52 15.53
C HIS A 91 -6.20 20.09 16.05
N ASN A 92 -6.16 19.00 16.84
CA ASN A 92 -5.03 18.62 17.73
C ASN A 92 -4.99 19.43 19.04
N VAL A 93 -6.11 19.39 19.76
CA VAL A 93 -6.44 20.26 20.92
C VAL A 93 -5.42 20.26 22.05
N LYS A 94 -4.55 19.24 22.13
CA LYS A 94 -3.52 19.15 23.15
C LYS A 94 -2.56 20.34 23.12
N PHE A 95 -2.20 20.84 21.93
CA PHE A 95 -1.25 21.94 21.82
C PHE A 95 -1.91 23.27 22.22
N ASP A 96 -2.96 23.66 21.50
CA ASP A 96 -3.63 24.96 21.67
C ASP A 96 -4.21 25.13 23.07
N ALA A 97 -4.89 24.10 23.58
CA ALA A 97 -5.53 24.18 24.89
C ALA A 97 -4.52 24.27 26.04
N ASN A 98 -3.35 23.62 25.92
CA ASN A 98 -2.32 23.72 26.95
C ASN A 98 -1.62 25.07 26.90
N LEU A 99 -1.27 25.55 25.71
CA LEU A 99 -0.60 26.83 25.52
C LEU A 99 -1.48 27.99 26.00
N LEU A 100 -2.76 28.02 25.62
CA LEU A 100 -3.68 29.06 26.07
C LEU A 100 -3.97 28.96 27.57
N ALA A 101 -4.18 27.76 28.11
CA ALA A 101 -4.43 27.59 29.54
C ALA A 101 -3.22 28.05 30.38
N GLU A 102 -1.99 27.76 29.95
CA GLU A 102 -0.78 28.22 30.63
C GLU A 102 -0.65 29.74 30.57
N ALA A 103 -0.85 30.35 29.38
CA ALA A 103 -0.79 31.80 29.23
C ALA A 103 -1.84 32.50 30.11
N LEU A 104 -3.08 32.00 30.14
CA LEU A 104 -4.16 32.52 30.99
C LEU A 104 -3.85 32.35 32.48
N PHE A 105 -3.25 31.22 32.87
CA PHE A 105 -2.91 30.93 34.27
C PHE A 105 -1.92 31.95 34.84
N TRP A 106 -0.92 32.36 34.05
CA TRP A 106 0.04 33.38 34.46
C TRP A 106 -0.59 34.78 34.66
N GLU A 107 -1.70 35.04 33.97
CA GLU A 107 -2.50 36.26 34.11
C GLU A 107 -3.60 36.15 35.19
N GLY A 108 -3.68 35.02 35.90
CA GLY A 108 -4.61 34.81 37.01
C GLY A 108 -5.97 34.21 36.62
N PHE A 109 -6.10 33.69 35.39
CA PHE A 109 -7.31 33.03 34.90
C PHE A 109 -7.11 31.51 34.81
N ASP A 110 -8.02 30.72 35.38
CA ASP A 110 -7.95 29.25 35.33
C ASP A 110 -8.95 28.69 34.31
N LEU A 111 -8.44 28.10 33.23
CA LEU A 111 -9.24 27.57 32.13
C LEU A 111 -9.55 26.09 32.37
N LEU A 112 -10.71 25.83 32.98
CA LEU A 112 -11.20 24.48 33.32
C LEU A 112 -12.24 23.95 32.34
N THR A 113 -12.27 24.47 31.12
CA THR A 113 -13.26 24.12 30.11
C THR A 113 -13.03 22.70 29.56
N PRO A 114 -14.10 21.95 29.25
CA PRO A 114 -13.98 20.68 28.54
C PRO A 114 -13.33 20.87 27.17
N ARG A 115 -12.56 19.88 26.71
CA ARG A 115 -11.81 19.94 25.45
C ARG A 115 -12.28 18.87 24.47
N VAL A 116 -12.44 19.25 23.21
CA VAL A 116 -12.86 18.39 22.11
C VAL A 116 -11.82 18.47 21.00
N ASP A 117 -11.42 17.30 20.51
CA ASP A 117 -10.47 17.20 19.41
C ASP A 117 -11.16 16.80 18.10
N THR A 118 -11.02 17.65 17.08
CA THR A 118 -11.63 17.38 15.77
C THR A 118 -10.88 16.30 14.97
N VAL A 119 -9.61 16.02 15.25
CA VAL A 119 -8.84 14.97 14.56
C VAL A 119 -9.39 13.60 14.91
N GLU A 120 -9.57 13.30 16.20
CA GLU A 120 -10.11 12.01 16.62
C GLU A 120 -11.57 11.81 16.23
N LEU A 121 -12.38 12.89 16.30
CA LEU A 121 -13.75 12.83 15.81
C LEU A 121 -13.78 12.59 14.29
N ALA A 122 -12.95 13.28 13.50
CA ALA A 122 -12.85 13.04 12.07
C ALA A 122 -12.39 11.60 11.78
N GLN A 123 -11.44 11.08 12.55
CA GLN A 123 -10.99 9.69 12.44
C GLN A 123 -12.11 8.68 12.66
N VAL A 124 -13.04 8.94 13.58
CA VAL A 124 -14.19 8.05 13.83
C VAL A 124 -15.25 8.16 12.74
N PHE A 125 -15.61 9.39 12.34
CA PHE A 125 -16.77 9.65 11.49
C PHE A 125 -16.48 9.73 9.98
N TYR A 126 -15.20 9.79 9.60
CA TYR A 126 -14.71 9.68 8.22
C TYR A 126 -13.60 8.62 8.09
N PRO A 127 -13.89 7.36 8.45
CA PRO A 127 -12.87 6.32 8.66
C PRO A 127 -12.08 5.92 7.40
N THR A 128 -12.60 6.27 6.21
CA THR A 128 -11.97 5.95 4.92
C THR A 128 -10.88 6.95 4.50
N PHE A 129 -10.65 8.02 5.26
CA PHE A 129 -9.61 9.00 4.94
C PHE A 129 -8.23 8.54 5.42
N ASP A 130 -7.20 8.74 4.59
CA ASP A 130 -5.81 8.35 4.89
C ASP A 130 -5.09 9.39 5.77
N LYS A 131 -5.44 10.67 5.60
CA LYS A 131 -4.79 11.80 6.24
C LYS A 131 -5.82 12.72 6.89
N TYR A 132 -5.53 13.13 8.13
CA TYR A 132 -6.43 13.93 8.96
C TYR A 132 -5.86 15.29 9.35
N ALA A 133 -4.82 15.77 8.66
CA ALA A 133 -4.40 17.17 8.80
C ALA A 133 -5.49 18.09 8.22
N LEU A 134 -5.68 19.26 8.83
CA LEU A 134 -6.78 20.19 8.51
C LEU A 134 -6.90 20.46 7.01
N GLY A 135 -5.81 20.82 6.33
CA GLY A 135 -5.83 21.09 4.89
C GLY A 135 -6.33 19.92 4.04
N ASN A 136 -5.95 18.68 4.39
CA ASN A 136 -6.41 17.49 3.67
C ASN A 136 -7.90 17.22 3.92
N LEU A 137 -8.37 17.43 5.14
CA LEU A 137 -9.80 17.30 5.46
C LEU A 137 -10.62 18.37 4.77
N CYS A 138 -10.08 19.59 4.65
CA CYS A 138 -10.75 20.68 3.96
C CYS A 138 -10.90 20.38 2.47
N GLU A 139 -9.85 19.86 1.82
CA GLU A 139 -9.91 19.41 0.43
C GLU A 139 -10.95 18.29 0.24
N LEU A 140 -10.87 17.22 1.05
CA LEU A 140 -11.74 16.05 0.93
C LEU A 140 -13.21 16.33 1.25
N LEU A 141 -13.48 17.28 2.14
CA LEU A 141 -14.84 17.62 2.57
C LEU A 141 -15.35 18.91 1.92
N GLU A 142 -14.64 19.47 0.95
CA GLU A 142 -15.01 20.72 0.26
C GLU A 142 -15.28 21.87 1.26
N ILE A 143 -14.35 22.08 2.19
CA ILE A 143 -14.34 23.21 3.13
C ILE A 143 -13.41 24.28 2.55
N PRO A 144 -13.87 25.52 2.35
CA PRO A 144 -13.01 26.62 1.91
C PRO A 144 -11.89 26.88 2.93
N LEU A 145 -10.66 26.92 2.45
CA LEU A 145 -9.48 27.31 3.22
C LEU A 145 -8.70 28.34 2.40
N GLU A 146 -9.18 29.59 2.40
CA GLU A 146 -8.50 30.73 1.79
C GLU A 146 -7.55 31.35 2.84
N ASN A 147 -6.30 31.64 2.46
CA ASN A 147 -5.26 32.11 3.38
C ASN A 147 -4.99 31.15 4.56
N ALA A 148 -4.73 29.88 4.25
CA ALA A 148 -4.17 28.94 5.23
C ALA A 148 -3.01 29.60 5.98
N HIS A 149 -2.90 29.38 7.29
CA HIS A 149 -1.86 29.92 8.21
C HIS A 149 -2.13 31.28 8.86
N THR A 150 -3.39 31.75 8.89
CA THR A 150 -3.81 32.70 9.92
C THR A 150 -4.64 31.94 10.95
N ALA A 151 -4.45 32.26 12.24
CA ALA A 151 -5.14 31.56 13.32
C ALA A 151 -6.67 31.63 13.14
N LEU A 152 -7.22 32.76 12.68
CA LEU A 152 -8.66 32.86 12.45
C LEU A 152 -9.15 32.00 11.28
N ALA A 153 -8.41 31.94 10.16
CA ALA A 153 -8.81 31.13 9.01
C ALA A 153 -8.82 29.63 9.36
N ASP A 154 -7.80 29.16 10.08
CA ASP A 154 -7.69 27.77 10.51
C ASP A 154 -8.73 27.43 11.60
N ALA A 155 -9.05 28.35 12.51
CA ALA A 155 -10.17 28.22 13.45
C ALA A 155 -11.53 28.15 12.73
N GLN A 156 -11.75 28.97 11.69
CA GLN A 156 -12.99 28.95 10.88
C GLN A 156 -13.13 27.65 10.10
N ALA A 157 -12.06 27.16 9.48
CA ALA A 157 -12.05 25.89 8.79
C ALA A 157 -12.31 24.72 9.76
N THR A 158 -11.70 24.76 10.94
CA THR A 158 -11.94 23.79 12.02
C THR A 158 -13.39 23.84 12.51
N ALA A 159 -14.01 25.02 12.61
CA ALA A 159 -15.41 25.18 12.97
C ALA A 159 -16.34 24.54 11.93
N GLN A 160 -16.08 24.78 10.64
CA GLN A 160 -16.85 24.15 9.56
C GLN A 160 -16.65 22.63 9.52
N LEU A 161 -15.43 22.15 9.76
CA LEU A 161 -15.12 20.72 9.91
C LEU A 161 -15.94 20.12 11.05
N PHE A 162 -15.93 20.74 12.23
CA PHE A 162 -16.68 20.29 13.40
C PHE A 162 -18.19 20.20 13.12
N LEU A 163 -18.77 21.21 12.46
CA LEU A 163 -20.18 21.20 12.03
C LEU A 163 -20.47 20.08 11.01
N LYS A 164 -19.56 19.82 10.06
CA LYS A 164 -19.69 18.69 9.12
C LYS A 164 -19.62 17.35 9.84
N ILE A 165 -18.77 17.19 10.84
CA ILE A 165 -18.72 15.99 11.68
C ILE A 165 -20.06 15.83 12.43
N GLN A 166 -20.57 16.87 13.09
CA GLN A 166 -21.87 16.83 13.76
C GLN A 166 -23.00 16.47 12.78
N LYS A 167 -22.99 17.02 11.56
CA LYS A 167 -23.93 16.67 10.49
C LYS A 167 -23.79 15.20 10.04
N LYS A 168 -22.57 14.67 10.02
CA LYS A 168 -22.32 13.25 9.74
C LYS A 168 -22.92 12.37 10.84
N MET A 169 -22.72 12.74 12.11
CA MET A 169 -23.34 12.05 13.24
C MET A 169 -24.87 12.04 13.14
N THR A 170 -25.50 13.20 12.85
CA THR A 170 -26.97 13.29 12.72
C THR A 170 -27.57 12.43 11.60
N GLY A 171 -26.78 12.10 10.58
CA GLY A 171 -27.19 11.20 9.50
C GLY A 171 -27.16 9.71 9.86
N LEU A 172 -26.57 9.33 11.00
CA LEU A 172 -26.47 7.94 11.44
C LEU A 172 -27.71 7.52 12.27
N PRO A 173 -28.03 6.21 12.33
CA PRO A 173 -29.06 5.70 13.24
C PRO A 173 -28.73 6.02 14.70
N LYS A 174 -29.74 6.41 15.49
CA LYS A 174 -29.54 6.75 16.91
C LYS A 174 -28.93 5.60 17.72
N ALA A 175 -29.40 4.37 17.49
CA ALA A 175 -28.86 3.17 18.14
C ALA A 175 -27.41 2.85 17.72
N LEU A 176 -26.96 3.30 16.55
CA LEU A 176 -25.53 3.22 16.18
C LEU A 176 -24.71 4.20 17.02
N LEU A 177 -25.16 5.45 17.13
CA LEU A 177 -24.48 6.44 17.97
C LEU A 177 -24.45 6.05 19.44
N GLU A 178 -25.48 5.35 19.93
CA GLU A 178 -25.47 4.75 21.27
C GLU A 178 -24.30 3.78 21.45
N LYS A 179 -24.09 2.86 20.51
CA LYS A 179 -22.93 1.95 20.53
C LYS A 179 -21.60 2.69 20.42
N VAL A 180 -21.52 3.71 19.57
CA VAL A 180 -20.30 4.55 19.48
C VAL A 180 -20.02 5.23 20.82
N LEU A 181 -21.06 5.70 21.52
CA LEU A 181 -20.93 6.32 22.84
C LEU A 181 -20.34 5.38 23.89
N GLU A 182 -20.62 4.07 23.85
CA GLU A 182 -20.05 3.10 24.80
C GLU A 182 -18.51 3.10 24.79
N PHE A 183 -17.89 3.35 23.62
CA PHE A 183 -16.44 3.40 23.46
C PHE A 183 -15.86 4.82 23.52
N SER A 184 -16.70 5.85 23.53
CA SER A 184 -16.26 7.25 23.33
C SER A 184 -15.40 7.85 24.45
N ASP A 185 -15.36 7.25 25.65
CA ASP A 185 -14.39 7.62 26.69
C ASP A 185 -12.94 7.29 26.28
N SER A 186 -12.77 6.47 25.24
CA SER A 186 -11.49 6.19 24.59
C SER A 186 -11.07 7.28 23.59
N LEU A 187 -11.72 8.45 23.58
CA LEU A 187 -11.23 9.61 22.84
C LEU A 187 -10.35 10.49 23.74
N ILE A 188 -9.52 11.37 23.16
CA ILE A 188 -8.75 12.34 23.95
C ILE A 188 -9.71 13.35 24.57
N TYR A 189 -9.43 13.69 25.83
CA TYR A 189 -10.18 14.66 26.60
C TYR A 189 -11.69 14.36 26.61
N GLU A 190 -12.53 15.38 26.54
CA GLU A 190 -13.98 15.28 26.61
C GLU A 190 -14.62 15.26 25.21
N SER A 191 -13.92 14.77 24.18
CA SER A 191 -14.44 14.65 22.81
C SER A 191 -15.75 13.87 22.72
N ARG A 192 -16.02 12.97 23.69
CA ARG A 192 -17.31 12.30 23.90
C ARG A 192 -18.49 13.27 23.97
N LEU A 193 -18.31 14.48 24.49
CA LEU A 193 -19.39 15.45 24.67
C LEU A 193 -20.07 15.82 23.35
N ALA A 194 -19.30 15.96 22.27
CA ALA A 194 -19.84 16.24 20.94
C ALA A 194 -20.77 15.11 20.45
N ILE A 195 -20.39 13.85 20.68
CA ILE A 195 -21.20 12.68 20.31
C ILE A 195 -22.47 12.62 21.19
N LYS A 196 -22.31 12.88 22.49
CA LYS A 196 -23.40 12.84 23.47
C LYS A 196 -24.47 13.89 23.18
N GLU A 197 -24.07 15.11 22.82
CA GLU A 197 -24.98 16.19 22.42
C GLU A 197 -25.88 15.75 21.24
N ILE A 198 -25.26 15.21 20.19
CA ILE A 198 -25.99 14.74 19.02
C ILE A 198 -26.92 13.58 19.37
N PHE A 199 -26.45 12.59 20.12
CA PHE A 199 -27.30 11.46 20.54
C PHE A 199 -28.52 11.90 21.35
N GLN A 200 -28.37 12.87 22.25
CA GLN A 200 -29.46 13.38 23.08
C GLN A 200 -30.48 14.20 22.29
N SER A 201 -30.05 14.89 21.23
CA SER A 201 -30.91 15.69 20.36
C SER A 201 -31.59 14.88 19.25
N MET A 202 -31.14 13.66 18.96
CA MET A 202 -31.69 12.81 17.92
C MET A 202 -33.11 12.26 18.21
N PRO A 203 -34.01 12.26 17.21
CA PRO A 203 -35.29 11.55 17.30
C PRO A 203 -35.09 10.03 17.35
N GLU A 204 -36.06 9.28 17.91
CA GLU A 204 -35.98 7.81 18.00
C GLU A 204 -36.07 7.11 16.63
N ASP A 205 -36.87 7.64 15.69
CA ASP A 205 -37.09 7.07 14.35
C ASP A 205 -36.14 7.63 13.28
N SER A 206 -34.82 7.56 13.48
CA SER A 206 -33.84 8.01 12.48
C SER A 206 -33.36 6.88 11.55
N CYS A 207 -33.52 7.10 10.24
CA CYS A 207 -32.92 6.37 9.10
C CYS A 207 -33.51 5.00 8.71
N GLN A 208 -34.22 4.95 7.56
CA GLN A 208 -34.75 3.71 6.94
C GLN A 208 -33.83 3.08 5.87
N ALA A 209 -32.71 3.72 5.54
CA ALA A 209 -31.89 3.35 4.39
C ALA A 209 -30.90 2.19 4.66
N LEU A 210 -30.57 1.94 5.92
CA LEU A 210 -29.62 0.90 6.33
C LEU A 210 -30.34 -0.42 6.64
N GLN A 211 -29.58 -1.51 6.65
CA GLN A 211 -30.00 -2.80 7.17
C GLN A 211 -29.45 -2.96 8.59
N GLU A 212 -30.32 -3.21 9.57
CA GLU A 212 -29.93 -3.51 10.94
C GLU A 212 -29.92 -5.03 11.16
N THR A 213 -28.88 -5.54 11.80
CA THR A 213 -28.73 -6.96 12.12
C THR A 213 -27.97 -7.07 13.43
N HIS A 214 -28.63 -7.54 14.48
CA HIS A 214 -28.05 -7.71 15.83
C HIS A 214 -27.37 -6.43 16.38
N GLY A 215 -27.97 -5.26 16.09
CA GLY A 215 -27.48 -3.94 16.46
C GLY A 215 -26.25 -3.48 15.66
N ILE A 216 -25.89 -4.14 14.57
CA ILE A 216 -24.92 -3.66 13.59
C ILE A 216 -25.71 -3.12 12.39
N PHE A 217 -25.31 -1.95 11.90
CA PHE A 217 -25.97 -1.28 10.78
C PHE A 217 -25.09 -1.36 9.54
N LEU A 218 -25.64 -1.91 8.47
CA LEU A 218 -24.96 -2.19 7.22
C LEU A 218 -25.59 -1.39 6.08
N LYS A 219 -24.75 -0.93 5.14
CA LYS A 219 -25.24 -0.38 3.88
C LYS A 219 -25.91 -1.48 3.05
N ARG A 220 -27.06 -1.16 2.46
CA ARG A 220 -27.73 -2.09 1.54
C ARG A 220 -26.96 -2.18 0.21
N PRO A 221 -26.74 -3.38 -0.35
CA PRO A 221 -26.07 -3.53 -1.63
C PRO A 221 -26.80 -2.79 -2.75
N ARG A 222 -26.05 -2.11 -3.62
CA ARG A 222 -26.61 -1.50 -4.83
C ARG A 222 -27.05 -2.59 -5.81
N ILE A 223 -28.26 -2.44 -6.36
CA ILE A 223 -28.74 -3.26 -7.48
C ILE A 223 -28.45 -2.50 -8.78
N LEU A 224 -27.63 -3.10 -9.65
CA LEU A 224 -27.37 -2.55 -10.97
C LEU A 224 -28.57 -2.80 -11.90
N PRO A 225 -28.92 -1.82 -12.76
CA PRO A 225 -29.89 -2.04 -13.83
C PRO A 225 -29.34 -3.04 -14.87
N PRO A 226 -30.17 -3.52 -15.81
CA PRO A 226 -29.72 -4.44 -16.85
C PRO A 226 -28.55 -3.89 -17.68
N GLU A 227 -27.58 -4.77 -17.98
CA GLU A 227 -26.40 -4.46 -18.79
C GLU A 227 -26.80 -3.89 -20.16
N LYS A 228 -26.19 -2.76 -20.55
CA LYS A 228 -26.31 -2.19 -21.88
C LYS A 228 -25.32 -2.88 -22.81
N LYS A 229 -25.79 -3.21 -24.01
CA LYS A 229 -24.96 -3.83 -25.04
C LYS A 229 -23.91 -2.83 -25.59
N LEU A 230 -22.65 -3.23 -25.57
CA LEU A 230 -21.55 -2.48 -26.19
C LEU A 230 -21.62 -2.59 -27.72
N SER A 231 -21.12 -1.56 -28.41
CA SER A 231 -20.92 -1.60 -29.87
C SER A 231 -19.81 -2.60 -30.23
N GLN A 232 -19.91 -3.24 -31.39
CA GLN A 232 -18.78 -4.00 -31.94
C GLN A 232 -17.65 -3.08 -32.43
N ASP A 233 -17.98 -1.82 -32.70
CA ASP A 233 -16.99 -0.80 -33.02
C ASP A 233 -16.36 -0.25 -31.73
N PHE A 234 -15.03 -0.38 -31.64
CA PHE A 234 -14.26 0.03 -30.48
C PHE A 234 -14.30 1.55 -30.24
N LEU A 235 -14.25 2.35 -31.31
CA LEU A 235 -14.26 3.82 -31.20
C LEU A 235 -15.58 4.34 -30.66
N THR A 236 -16.70 3.78 -31.12
CA THR A 236 -18.04 4.09 -30.57
C THR A 236 -18.06 3.92 -29.05
N ASN A 237 -17.50 2.83 -28.53
CA ASN A 237 -17.47 2.60 -27.09
C ASN A 237 -16.57 3.60 -26.35
N LEU A 238 -15.40 3.97 -26.91
CA LEU A 238 -14.54 5.00 -26.31
C LEU A 238 -15.25 6.36 -26.22
N TYR A 239 -15.94 6.78 -27.28
CA TYR A 239 -16.68 8.05 -27.26
C TYR A 239 -17.83 8.04 -26.26
N LEU A 240 -18.54 6.91 -26.09
CA LEU A 240 -19.57 6.75 -25.06
C LEU A 240 -19.00 6.86 -23.63
N LEU A 241 -17.73 6.49 -23.45
CA LEU A 241 -17.00 6.65 -22.20
C LEU A 241 -16.39 8.05 -22.01
N GLY A 242 -16.52 8.94 -23.00
CA GLY A 242 -15.89 10.27 -22.97
C GLY A 242 -14.36 10.22 -23.08
N LEU A 243 -13.82 9.21 -23.76
CA LEU A 243 -12.37 9.01 -23.94
C LEU A 243 -11.91 9.38 -25.35
N ASP A 244 -10.69 9.88 -25.45
CA ASP A 244 -10.07 10.25 -26.71
C ASP A 244 -9.55 9.04 -27.50
N GLU A 245 -9.57 9.16 -28.83
CA GLU A 245 -9.02 8.15 -29.74
C GLU A 245 -7.49 8.10 -29.69
N ARG A 246 -6.94 6.88 -29.67
CA ARG A 246 -5.50 6.62 -29.77
C ARG A 246 -5.22 5.54 -30.82
N PRO A 247 -4.46 5.82 -31.89
CA PRO A 247 -4.24 4.86 -32.98
C PRO A 247 -3.63 3.52 -32.55
N ASP A 248 -2.63 3.53 -31.66
CA ASP A 248 -2.01 2.29 -31.19
C ASP A 248 -2.93 1.51 -30.25
N GLN A 249 -3.81 2.19 -29.52
CA GLN A 249 -4.83 1.52 -28.69
C GLN A 249 -5.88 0.83 -29.57
N LEU A 250 -6.28 1.47 -30.68
CA LEU A 250 -7.19 0.87 -31.66
C LEU A 250 -6.59 -0.39 -32.28
N ARG A 251 -5.32 -0.34 -32.70
CA ARG A 251 -4.59 -1.53 -33.19
C ARG A 251 -4.51 -2.63 -32.14
N PHE A 252 -4.25 -2.27 -30.89
CA PHE A 252 -4.24 -3.21 -29.78
C PHE A 252 -5.60 -3.89 -29.60
N ALA A 253 -6.69 -3.13 -29.63
CA ALA A 253 -8.05 -3.66 -29.54
C ALA A 253 -8.41 -4.60 -30.71
N GLN A 254 -7.88 -4.32 -31.91
CA GLN A 254 -8.00 -5.23 -33.06
C GLN A 254 -7.28 -6.55 -32.81
N TYR A 255 -6.03 -6.53 -32.29
CA TYR A 255 -5.32 -7.76 -31.92
C TYR A 255 -6.03 -8.54 -30.81
N VAL A 256 -6.64 -7.85 -29.84
CA VAL A 256 -7.48 -8.53 -28.83
C VAL A 256 -8.67 -9.21 -29.50
N THR A 257 -9.32 -8.54 -30.44
CA THR A 257 -10.45 -9.11 -31.20
C THR A 257 -10.01 -10.33 -32.02
N GLU A 258 -8.86 -10.29 -32.66
CA GLU A 258 -8.28 -11.43 -33.38
C GLU A 258 -7.95 -12.58 -32.42
N ALA A 259 -7.37 -12.29 -31.26
CA ALA A 259 -7.10 -13.25 -30.19
C ALA A 259 -8.38 -13.94 -29.68
N LEU A 260 -9.54 -13.28 -29.76
CA LEU A 260 -10.81 -13.91 -29.43
C LEU A 260 -11.21 -15.04 -30.40
N SER A 261 -10.61 -15.16 -31.57
CA SER A 261 -10.87 -16.28 -32.47
C SER A 261 -9.94 -17.48 -32.25
N GLN A 262 -8.87 -17.30 -31.45
CA GLN A 262 -7.86 -18.33 -31.23
C GLN A 262 -8.24 -19.27 -30.09
N THR A 263 -7.86 -20.54 -30.25
CA THR A 263 -8.02 -21.58 -29.21
C THR A 263 -6.82 -21.62 -28.27
N ALA A 264 -5.60 -21.45 -28.81
CA ALA A 264 -4.38 -21.39 -28.02
C ALA A 264 -4.27 -20.05 -27.28
N ALA A 265 -3.43 -20.02 -26.24
CA ALA A 265 -3.20 -18.81 -25.46
C ALA A 265 -2.65 -17.69 -26.34
N SER A 266 -3.14 -16.46 -26.16
CA SER A 266 -2.70 -15.31 -26.93
C SER A 266 -1.88 -14.35 -26.06
N PHE A 267 -0.67 -14.03 -26.51
CA PHE A 267 0.21 -13.08 -25.87
C PHE A 267 0.25 -11.79 -26.68
N LEU A 268 -0.08 -10.66 -26.03
CA LEU A 268 -0.13 -9.35 -26.65
C LEU A 268 0.86 -8.39 -25.99
N GLU A 269 1.76 -7.84 -26.78
CA GLU A 269 2.72 -6.83 -26.30
C GLU A 269 2.06 -5.46 -26.31
N ALA A 270 2.00 -4.83 -25.14
CA ALA A 270 1.40 -3.52 -24.95
C ALA A 270 2.30 -2.62 -24.10
N GLN A 271 2.59 -1.41 -24.57
CA GLN A 271 3.40 -0.44 -23.85
C GLN A 271 2.62 0.24 -22.73
N THR A 272 3.31 0.73 -21.70
CA THR A 272 2.73 1.57 -20.64
C THR A 272 2.10 2.83 -21.25
N GLY A 273 0.96 3.27 -20.71
CA GLY A 273 0.27 4.48 -21.20
C GLY A 273 -0.69 4.27 -22.38
N LEU A 274 -0.63 3.09 -23.04
CA LEU A 274 -1.48 2.76 -24.19
C LEU A 274 -3.00 2.82 -23.90
N GLY A 275 -3.42 2.75 -22.64
CA GLY A 275 -4.81 2.52 -22.27
C GLY A 275 -5.18 1.03 -22.41
N LYS A 276 -4.28 0.14 -21.94
CA LYS A 276 -4.40 -1.32 -22.07
C LYS A 276 -5.72 -1.85 -21.55
N THR A 277 -6.15 -1.39 -20.38
CA THR A 277 -7.38 -1.84 -19.69
C THR A 277 -8.60 -1.73 -20.59
N PHE A 278 -8.90 -0.53 -21.11
CA PHE A 278 -9.99 -0.38 -22.09
C PHE A 278 -9.71 -1.12 -23.39
N GLY A 279 -8.44 -1.14 -23.82
CA GLY A 279 -8.01 -1.82 -25.04
C GLY A 279 -8.30 -3.32 -25.06
N TYR A 280 -8.26 -4.02 -23.91
CA TYR A 280 -8.68 -5.42 -23.82
C TYR A 280 -10.13 -5.57 -23.34
N LEU A 281 -10.61 -4.80 -22.37
CA LEU A 281 -11.96 -4.99 -21.82
C LEU A 281 -13.05 -4.70 -22.85
N LEU A 282 -12.97 -3.59 -23.58
CA LEU A 282 -14.02 -3.20 -24.52
C LEU A 282 -14.24 -4.24 -25.63
N PRO A 283 -13.22 -4.71 -26.38
CA PRO A 283 -13.45 -5.72 -27.41
C PRO A 283 -13.93 -7.06 -26.83
N ILE A 284 -13.40 -7.49 -25.67
CA ILE A 284 -13.84 -8.73 -24.99
C ILE A 284 -15.32 -8.65 -24.60
N LEU A 285 -15.73 -7.54 -23.98
CA LEU A 285 -17.09 -7.33 -23.52
C LEU A 285 -18.07 -7.11 -24.68
N ALA A 286 -17.62 -6.51 -25.79
CA ALA A 286 -18.43 -6.35 -27.00
C ALA A 286 -18.70 -7.68 -27.73
N HIS A 287 -17.70 -8.56 -27.83
CA HIS A 287 -17.78 -9.76 -28.67
C HIS A 287 -18.53 -10.96 -28.06
N GLY A 288 -19.00 -10.89 -26.82
CA GLY A 288 -19.72 -12.01 -26.23
C GLY A 288 -20.36 -11.75 -24.86
N ARG A 289 -20.97 -12.81 -24.31
CA ARG A 289 -21.50 -12.84 -22.93
C ARG A 289 -20.57 -13.57 -21.95
N GLU A 290 -19.41 -14.03 -22.43
CA GLU A 290 -18.42 -14.78 -21.63
C GLU A 290 -17.90 -13.92 -20.50
N ARG A 291 -18.12 -14.35 -19.25
CA ARG A 291 -17.59 -13.67 -18.06
C ARG A 291 -16.07 -13.56 -18.14
N VAL A 292 -15.53 -12.46 -17.63
CA VAL A 292 -14.09 -12.19 -17.69
C VAL A 292 -13.53 -12.23 -16.28
N LEU A 293 -12.38 -12.88 -16.11
CA LEU A 293 -11.53 -12.72 -14.94
C LEU A 293 -10.27 -11.99 -15.36
N VAL A 294 -10.01 -10.83 -14.74
CA VAL A 294 -8.78 -10.06 -14.92
C VAL A 294 -7.91 -10.27 -13.71
N THR A 295 -6.66 -10.69 -13.91
CA THR A 295 -5.65 -10.70 -12.85
C THR A 295 -4.60 -9.64 -13.11
N VAL A 296 -4.29 -8.86 -12.07
CA VAL A 296 -3.27 -7.81 -12.11
C VAL A 296 -2.16 -8.06 -11.08
N PRO A 297 -1.00 -7.42 -11.18
CA PRO A 297 0.13 -7.77 -10.31
C PRO A 297 -0.05 -7.48 -8.81
N THR A 298 -0.77 -6.42 -8.45
CA THR A 298 -0.85 -5.94 -7.06
C THR A 298 -2.26 -5.51 -6.69
N LYS A 299 -2.59 -5.57 -5.39
CA LYS A 299 -3.85 -5.06 -4.84
C LYS A 299 -4.07 -3.56 -5.14
N ILE A 300 -2.98 -2.78 -5.17
CA ILE A 300 -3.06 -1.34 -5.52
C ILE A 300 -3.56 -1.15 -6.96
N LEU A 301 -3.00 -1.87 -7.94
CA LEU A 301 -3.46 -1.80 -9.32
C LEU A 301 -4.88 -2.35 -9.47
N GLN A 302 -5.21 -3.37 -8.70
CA GLN A 302 -6.55 -3.96 -8.65
C GLN A 302 -7.58 -2.93 -8.19
N ASP A 303 -7.29 -2.18 -7.12
CA ASP A 303 -8.18 -1.14 -6.59
C ASP A 303 -8.26 0.07 -7.53
N GLN A 304 -7.14 0.49 -8.14
CA GLN A 304 -7.12 1.55 -9.15
C GLN A 304 -7.99 1.21 -10.36
N LEU A 305 -7.90 -0.02 -10.87
CA LEU A 305 -8.70 -0.48 -12.00
C LEU A 305 -10.19 -0.43 -11.67
N MET A 306 -10.58 -0.88 -10.47
CA MET A 306 -11.98 -0.84 -10.02
C MET A 306 -12.50 0.60 -9.89
N GLN A 307 -11.72 1.50 -9.28
CA GLN A 307 -12.14 2.88 -9.01
C GLN A 307 -12.24 3.74 -10.28
N LYS A 308 -11.43 3.44 -11.30
CA LYS A 308 -11.39 4.18 -12.57
C LYS A 308 -12.16 3.46 -13.67
N GLU A 309 -11.56 2.47 -14.32
CA GLU A 309 -12.13 1.82 -15.49
C GLU A 309 -13.37 0.97 -15.17
N GLY A 310 -13.34 0.25 -14.04
CA GLY A 310 -14.48 -0.52 -13.55
C GLY A 310 -15.69 0.38 -13.34
N ARG A 311 -15.56 1.39 -12.47
CA ARG A 311 -16.61 2.37 -12.16
C ARG A 311 -17.21 3.02 -13.42
N LEU A 312 -16.36 3.45 -14.36
CA LEU A 312 -16.82 4.07 -15.59
C LEU A 312 -17.64 3.10 -16.47
N LEU A 313 -17.22 1.84 -16.58
CA LEU A 313 -17.96 0.80 -17.30
C LEU A 313 -19.28 0.41 -16.60
N GLU A 314 -19.32 0.40 -15.26
CA GLU A 314 -20.56 0.19 -14.50
C GLU A 314 -21.55 1.35 -14.72
N GLU A 315 -21.08 2.60 -14.66
CA GLU A 315 -21.92 3.79 -14.78
C GLU A 315 -22.50 3.93 -16.20
N VAL A 316 -21.67 3.78 -17.23
CA VAL A 316 -22.09 3.95 -18.62
C VAL A 316 -22.86 2.75 -19.15
N PHE A 317 -22.30 1.54 -18.97
CA PHE A 317 -22.81 0.30 -19.59
C PHE A 317 -23.51 -0.65 -18.62
N HIS A 318 -23.53 -0.37 -17.31
CA HIS A 318 -24.17 -1.24 -16.31
C HIS A 318 -23.59 -2.66 -16.28
N ILE A 319 -22.31 -2.77 -16.65
CA ILE A 319 -21.54 -4.00 -16.53
C ILE A 319 -21.24 -4.20 -15.05
N SER A 320 -21.55 -5.37 -14.49
CA SER A 320 -21.24 -5.67 -13.10
C SER A 320 -19.76 -6.02 -12.94
N PHE A 321 -19.06 -5.33 -12.04
CA PHE A 321 -17.70 -5.65 -11.63
C PHE A 321 -17.65 -6.19 -10.19
N HIS A 322 -16.68 -7.06 -9.93
CA HIS A 322 -16.38 -7.50 -8.57
C HIS A 322 -14.88 -7.56 -8.30
N ASN A 323 -14.48 -6.94 -7.18
CA ASN A 323 -13.11 -6.95 -6.69
C ASN A 323 -12.90 -8.12 -5.72
N LEU A 324 -12.27 -9.20 -6.20
CA LEU A 324 -12.06 -10.43 -5.43
C LEU A 324 -10.69 -10.41 -4.74
N LYS A 325 -10.68 -10.50 -3.42
CA LYS A 325 -9.46 -10.54 -2.58
C LYS A 325 -9.42 -11.78 -1.69
N SER A 326 -8.30 -12.00 -1.00
CA SER A 326 -8.19 -13.11 -0.03
C SER A 326 -9.10 -12.88 1.18
N PRO A 327 -9.54 -13.95 1.88
CA PRO A 327 -10.41 -13.83 3.05
C PRO A 327 -9.91 -12.84 4.09
N GLU A 328 -8.60 -12.79 4.32
CA GLU A 328 -7.95 -11.90 5.29
C GLU A 328 -8.15 -10.40 5.03
N ASN A 329 -8.65 -9.99 3.86
CA ASN A 329 -8.98 -8.59 3.61
C ASN A 329 -10.38 -8.23 4.10
N TYR A 330 -11.25 -9.21 4.30
CA TYR A 330 -12.65 -8.97 4.67
C TYR A 330 -12.82 -8.99 6.18
N LEU A 331 -13.70 -8.13 6.69
CA LEU A 331 -14.18 -8.20 8.07
C LEU A 331 -15.07 -9.43 8.27
N LYS A 332 -14.83 -10.20 9.34
CA LYS A 332 -15.74 -11.24 9.80
C LYS A 332 -16.67 -10.66 10.87
N LEU A 333 -17.95 -10.50 10.50
CA LEU A 333 -18.95 -9.83 11.34
C LEU A 333 -19.14 -10.53 12.70
N ASP A 334 -19.07 -11.87 12.76
CA ASP A 334 -19.16 -12.60 14.03
C ASP A 334 -18.04 -12.22 15.00
N TYR A 335 -16.79 -12.17 14.53
CA TYR A 335 -15.63 -11.82 15.37
C TYR A 335 -15.68 -10.36 15.79
N PHE A 336 -16.06 -9.46 14.87
CA PHE A 336 -16.26 -8.06 15.22
C PHE A 336 -17.36 -7.88 16.27
N TYR A 337 -18.53 -8.50 16.06
CA TYR A 337 -19.64 -8.45 17.01
C TYR A 337 -19.24 -8.94 18.40
N GLN A 338 -18.50 -10.05 18.50
CA GLN A 338 -17.97 -10.55 19.78
C GLN A 338 -17.02 -9.53 20.41
N SER A 339 -16.16 -8.89 19.63
CA SER A 339 -15.20 -7.91 20.14
C SER A 339 -15.84 -6.63 20.68
N LEU A 340 -17.08 -6.31 20.26
CA LEU A 340 -17.84 -5.17 20.80
C LEU A 340 -18.31 -5.39 22.24
N SER A 341 -18.36 -6.64 22.73
CA SER A 341 -18.75 -6.91 24.12
C SER A 341 -17.68 -6.57 25.16
N VAL A 342 -16.46 -6.28 24.71
CA VAL A 342 -15.29 -6.02 25.57
C VAL A 342 -14.79 -4.60 25.33
N LEU A 343 -14.63 -3.82 26.39
CA LEU A 343 -13.86 -2.57 26.34
C LEU A 343 -12.37 -2.92 26.48
N ASP A 344 -11.57 -2.56 25.48
CA ASP A 344 -10.13 -2.87 25.47
C ASP A 344 -9.35 -1.83 26.29
N ASP A 345 -8.28 -2.24 26.97
CA ASP A 345 -7.39 -1.29 27.67
C ASP A 345 -6.67 -0.37 26.67
N ASN A 346 -6.46 -0.84 25.44
CA ASN A 346 -5.88 -0.04 24.38
C ASN A 346 -6.92 0.86 23.72
N ARG A 347 -6.80 2.15 24.04
CA ARG A 347 -7.63 3.23 23.49
C ARG A 347 -7.75 3.23 21.96
N LEU A 348 -6.68 2.86 21.25
CA LEU A 348 -6.67 2.79 19.78
C LEU A 348 -7.62 1.70 19.24
N VAL A 349 -7.74 0.58 19.95
CA VAL A 349 -8.64 -0.52 19.58
C VAL A 349 -10.11 -0.08 19.72
N ASN A 350 -10.45 0.59 20.82
CA ASN A 350 -11.81 1.12 21.03
C ASN A 350 -12.17 2.20 20.01
N ARG A 351 -11.21 3.07 19.64
CA ARG A 351 -11.40 4.01 18.53
C ARG A 351 -11.63 3.30 17.21
N CYS A 352 -10.89 2.23 16.93
CA CYS A 352 -11.11 1.40 15.74
C CYS A 352 -12.50 0.74 15.73
N LYS A 353 -13.01 0.27 16.88
CA LYS A 353 -14.39 -0.24 16.99
C LYS A 353 -15.41 0.80 16.57
N MET A 354 -15.26 2.05 17.03
CA MET A 354 -16.12 3.16 16.61
C MET A 354 -16.01 3.43 15.10
N GLN A 355 -14.80 3.42 14.55
CA GLN A 355 -14.55 3.58 13.10
C GLN A 355 -15.27 2.50 12.28
N LEU A 356 -15.13 1.24 12.67
CA LEU A 356 -15.75 0.12 11.96
C LEU A 356 -17.27 0.20 12.04
N LEU A 357 -17.86 0.58 13.18
CA LEU A 357 -19.30 0.80 13.30
C LEU A 357 -19.81 1.86 12.30
N VAL A 358 -19.09 2.98 12.14
CA VAL A 358 -19.45 4.01 11.16
C VAL A 358 -19.21 3.52 9.73
N TRP A 359 -18.05 2.93 9.44
CA TRP A 359 -17.66 2.45 8.11
C TRP A 359 -18.61 1.38 7.56
N LEU A 360 -19.17 0.52 8.42
CA LEU A 360 -20.16 -0.49 8.02
C LEU A 360 -21.43 0.13 7.40
N THR A 361 -21.73 1.40 7.69
CA THR A 361 -22.84 2.13 7.04
C THR A 361 -22.50 2.65 5.64
N GLU A 362 -21.25 2.52 5.20
CA GLU A 362 -20.72 3.09 3.96
C GLU A 362 -20.20 2.03 2.98
N THR A 363 -19.57 0.98 3.50
CA THR A 363 -18.99 -0.10 2.70
C THR A 363 -20.03 -1.01 2.07
N GLU A 364 -19.76 -1.47 0.85
CA GLU A 364 -20.53 -2.52 0.16
C GLU A 364 -19.71 -3.82 0.00
N THR A 365 -18.46 -3.80 0.44
CA THR A 365 -17.48 -4.86 0.19
C THR A 365 -16.99 -5.51 1.47
N GLY A 366 -16.98 -4.79 2.60
CA GLY A 366 -16.39 -5.25 3.85
C GLY A 366 -14.87 -5.39 3.81
N ASP A 367 -14.19 -4.79 2.84
CA ASP A 367 -12.74 -4.81 2.72
C ASP A 367 -12.09 -3.83 3.72
N LEU A 368 -11.38 -4.37 4.70
CA LEU A 368 -10.70 -3.62 5.75
C LEU A 368 -9.62 -2.65 5.22
N ASN A 369 -9.16 -2.82 3.97
CA ASN A 369 -8.26 -1.86 3.33
C ASN A 369 -8.96 -0.54 2.95
N GLU A 370 -10.29 -0.48 2.98
CA GLU A 370 -11.03 0.79 2.83
C GLU A 370 -10.83 1.75 4.01
N ILE A 371 -10.36 1.25 5.16
CA ILE A 371 -10.01 2.07 6.32
C ILE A 371 -8.67 2.75 6.06
N GLY A 372 -8.64 4.07 5.99
CA GLY A 372 -7.48 4.79 5.46
C GLY A 372 -6.18 4.68 6.29
N GLN A 373 -6.30 4.35 7.57
CA GLN A 373 -5.16 4.06 8.46
C GLN A 373 -5.14 2.62 8.98
N ALA A 374 -5.64 1.67 8.18
CA ALA A 374 -5.72 0.24 8.51
C ALA A 374 -4.44 -0.34 9.14
N TYR A 375 -3.27 0.08 8.67
CA TYR A 375 -1.96 -0.38 9.16
C TYR A 375 -1.75 -0.14 10.67
N ARG A 376 -2.42 0.86 11.27
CA ARG A 376 -2.35 1.15 12.71
C ARG A 376 -3.09 0.12 13.56
N PHE A 377 -3.98 -0.65 12.95
CA PHE A 377 -4.88 -1.57 13.63
C PHE A 377 -4.57 -3.03 13.33
N GLU A 378 -3.41 -3.35 12.74
CA GLU A 378 -3.07 -4.69 12.28
C GLU A 378 -3.21 -5.77 13.37
N SER A 379 -2.82 -5.46 14.61
CA SER A 379 -2.96 -6.36 15.76
C SER A 379 -4.40 -6.65 16.17
N TYR A 380 -5.31 -5.71 15.92
CA TYR A 380 -6.74 -5.89 16.16
C TYR A 380 -7.41 -6.54 14.94
N PHE A 381 -7.04 -6.13 13.72
CA PHE A 381 -7.52 -6.69 12.47
C PHE A 381 -7.20 -8.19 12.37
N SER A 382 -6.03 -8.65 12.83
CA SER A 382 -5.72 -10.08 12.87
C SER A 382 -6.71 -10.92 13.70
N GLN A 383 -7.50 -10.30 14.59
CA GLN A 383 -8.51 -10.96 15.41
C GLN A 383 -9.90 -10.96 14.77
N ILE A 384 -10.19 -10.00 13.88
CA ILE A 384 -11.53 -9.79 13.31
C ILE A 384 -11.61 -10.05 11.79
N ARG A 385 -10.47 -10.32 11.14
CA ARG A 385 -10.41 -10.70 9.72
C ARG A 385 -11.06 -12.05 9.46
N HIS A 386 -11.57 -12.22 8.26
CA HIS A 386 -12.18 -13.47 7.82
C HIS A 386 -11.13 -14.56 7.57
N ASP A 387 -11.41 -15.77 8.04
CA ASP A 387 -10.52 -16.95 8.01
C ASP A 387 -10.83 -17.92 6.85
N GLY A 388 -11.74 -17.51 5.96
CA GLY A 388 -12.22 -18.31 4.83
C GLY A 388 -13.25 -19.39 5.20
N LYS A 389 -13.73 -19.41 6.45
CA LYS A 389 -14.74 -20.37 6.93
C LYS A 389 -15.96 -19.63 7.47
N LEU A 390 -17.16 -20.08 7.07
CA LEU A 390 -18.41 -19.53 7.57
C LEU A 390 -19.42 -20.64 7.87
N SER A 391 -19.90 -20.69 9.12
CA SER A 391 -20.94 -21.63 9.54
C SER A 391 -22.30 -21.18 9.05
N LYS A 392 -23.16 -22.13 8.63
CA LYS A 392 -24.57 -21.84 8.31
C LYS A 392 -25.39 -21.34 9.51
N HIS A 393 -24.84 -21.46 10.72
CA HIS A 393 -25.43 -20.96 11.97
C HIS A 393 -24.80 -19.64 12.43
N SER A 394 -23.96 -19.01 11.61
CA SER A 394 -23.45 -17.66 11.88
C SER A 394 -24.61 -16.67 12.08
N LEU A 395 -24.44 -15.72 13.00
CA LEU A 395 -25.44 -14.67 13.25
C LEU A 395 -25.58 -13.72 12.06
N PHE A 396 -24.54 -13.65 11.22
CA PHE A 396 -24.44 -12.73 10.09
C PHE A 396 -24.28 -13.48 8.77
N TYR A 397 -24.85 -14.70 8.65
CA TYR A 397 -24.61 -15.56 7.49
C TYR A 397 -25.03 -14.91 6.16
N GLU A 398 -26.13 -14.15 6.14
CA GLU A 398 -26.60 -13.50 4.91
C GLU A 398 -25.83 -12.20 4.61
N GLU A 399 -25.33 -11.55 5.64
CA GLU A 399 -24.61 -10.28 5.60
C GLU A 399 -23.10 -10.43 5.44
N ASP A 400 -22.56 -11.63 5.64
CA ASP A 400 -21.11 -11.87 5.60
C ASP A 400 -20.49 -11.46 4.27
N PHE A 401 -19.59 -10.49 4.34
CA PHE A 401 -19.01 -9.84 3.17
C PHE A 401 -18.17 -10.80 2.31
N TRP A 402 -17.46 -11.73 2.93
CA TRP A 402 -16.67 -12.71 2.20
C TRP A 402 -17.59 -13.66 1.41
N ARG A 403 -18.62 -14.22 2.04
CA ARG A 403 -19.64 -15.04 1.35
C ARG A 403 -20.32 -14.26 0.23
N LEU A 404 -20.78 -13.04 0.49
CA LEU A 404 -21.40 -12.18 -0.51
C LEU A 404 -20.43 -11.92 -1.68
N GLY A 405 -19.13 -11.75 -1.40
CA GLY A 405 -18.07 -11.67 -2.41
C GLY A 405 -17.97 -12.94 -3.27
N GLN A 406 -18.06 -14.12 -2.68
CA GLN A 406 -18.08 -15.38 -3.44
C GLN A 406 -19.31 -15.49 -4.35
N VAL A 407 -20.49 -15.08 -3.86
CA VAL A 407 -21.71 -15.04 -4.68
C VAL A 407 -21.58 -14.03 -5.82
N LYS A 408 -21.09 -12.82 -5.53
CA LYS A 408 -20.83 -11.77 -6.54
C LYS A 408 -19.80 -12.24 -7.56
N THR A 409 -18.77 -12.97 -7.15
CA THR A 409 -17.79 -13.57 -8.05
C THR A 409 -18.51 -14.44 -9.06
N ALA A 410 -19.37 -15.37 -8.61
CA ALA A 410 -20.11 -16.27 -9.49
C ALA A 410 -21.04 -15.54 -10.48
N SER A 411 -21.67 -14.43 -10.09
CA SER A 411 -22.63 -13.72 -10.95
C SER A 411 -22.01 -12.66 -11.87
N SER A 412 -20.91 -12.01 -11.46
CA SER A 412 -20.40 -10.80 -12.11
C SER A 412 -19.82 -11.04 -13.50
N ARG A 413 -20.11 -10.10 -14.42
CA ARG A 413 -19.61 -10.01 -15.79
C ARG A 413 -18.09 -9.88 -15.85
N VAL A 414 -17.50 -9.10 -14.94
CA VAL A 414 -16.04 -8.96 -14.79
C VAL A 414 -15.66 -9.16 -13.32
N VAL A 415 -14.69 -10.04 -13.08
CA VAL A 415 -14.08 -10.25 -11.77
C VAL A 415 -12.63 -9.83 -11.86
N ILE A 416 -12.15 -9.06 -10.89
CA ILE A 416 -10.76 -8.61 -10.83
C ILE A 416 -10.11 -9.18 -9.58
N THR A 417 -8.94 -9.77 -9.75
CA THR A 417 -8.10 -10.29 -8.67
C THR A 417 -6.64 -9.88 -8.91
N ASN A 418 -5.75 -10.23 -7.98
CA ASN A 418 -4.31 -10.11 -8.19
C ASN A 418 -3.66 -11.47 -8.49
N HIS A 419 -2.43 -11.44 -9.03
CA HIS A 419 -1.71 -12.66 -9.42
C HIS A 419 -1.51 -13.62 -8.24
N ALA A 420 -1.10 -13.10 -7.08
CA ALA A 420 -0.84 -13.93 -5.90
C ALA A 420 -2.12 -14.67 -5.47
N TYR A 421 -3.24 -13.97 -5.34
CA TYR A 421 -4.49 -14.59 -4.93
C TYR A 421 -5.08 -15.52 -6.01
N LEU A 422 -4.88 -15.21 -7.29
CA LEU A 422 -5.22 -16.14 -8.38
C LEU A 422 -4.48 -17.47 -8.22
N LEU A 423 -3.15 -17.44 -8.02
CA LEU A 423 -2.35 -18.65 -7.86
C LEU A 423 -2.79 -19.46 -6.64
N THR A 424 -3.01 -18.82 -5.49
CA THR A 424 -3.55 -19.48 -4.30
C THR A 424 -4.89 -20.15 -4.59
N ARG A 425 -5.81 -19.45 -5.28
CA ARG A 425 -7.14 -19.99 -5.55
C ARG A 425 -7.11 -21.15 -6.54
N LEU A 426 -6.32 -21.04 -7.61
CA LEU A 426 -6.21 -22.07 -8.65
C LEU A 426 -5.45 -23.31 -8.20
N GLU A 427 -4.57 -23.19 -7.20
CA GLU A 427 -3.94 -24.35 -6.58
C GLU A 427 -4.98 -25.27 -5.93
N ASP A 428 -5.91 -24.69 -5.18
CA ASP A 428 -6.90 -25.46 -4.43
C ASP A 428 -8.14 -25.79 -5.28
N ASP A 429 -8.56 -24.88 -6.17
CA ASP A 429 -9.84 -24.98 -6.90
C ASP A 429 -9.84 -24.14 -8.19
N GLN A 430 -9.80 -24.83 -9.33
CA GLN A 430 -9.80 -24.19 -10.66
C GLN A 430 -11.17 -23.65 -11.08
N SER A 431 -12.26 -23.92 -10.33
CA SER A 431 -13.63 -23.50 -10.69
C SER A 431 -13.81 -21.98 -10.78
N LEU A 432 -12.88 -21.21 -10.23
CA LEU A 432 -12.84 -19.76 -10.41
C LEU A 432 -12.83 -19.38 -11.91
N LEU A 433 -12.28 -20.23 -12.78
CA LEU A 433 -12.21 -20.03 -14.23
C LEU A 433 -13.35 -20.68 -15.01
N ASP A 434 -14.29 -21.36 -14.34
CA ASP A 434 -15.42 -22.02 -15.01
C ASP A 434 -16.28 -21.01 -15.76
N ASN A 435 -16.48 -21.27 -17.06
CA ASN A 435 -17.22 -20.38 -17.96
C ASN A 435 -16.67 -18.94 -17.99
N ARG A 436 -15.37 -18.76 -17.75
CA ARG A 436 -14.68 -17.47 -17.85
C ARG A 436 -13.54 -17.48 -18.84
N MET A 437 -13.31 -16.31 -19.42
CA MET A 437 -12.05 -15.97 -20.04
C MET A 437 -11.09 -15.40 -18.99
N LEU A 438 -9.81 -15.75 -19.08
CA LEU A 438 -8.76 -15.19 -18.24
C LEU A 438 -7.96 -14.14 -19.00
N VAL A 439 -7.89 -12.93 -18.43
CA VAL A 439 -6.96 -11.89 -18.85
C VAL A 439 -5.88 -11.75 -17.78
N VAL A 440 -4.62 -11.95 -18.15
CA VAL A 440 -3.46 -11.71 -17.28
C VAL A 440 -2.80 -10.41 -17.70
N ASP A 441 -2.99 -9.35 -16.94
CA ASP A 441 -2.34 -8.06 -17.19
C ASP A 441 -0.94 -8.02 -16.57
N GLU A 442 -0.01 -7.33 -17.24
CA GLU A 442 1.41 -7.34 -16.92
C GLU A 442 1.97 -8.75 -16.66
N ALA A 443 1.66 -9.69 -17.57
CA ALA A 443 1.95 -11.13 -17.44
C ALA A 443 3.41 -11.49 -17.10
N GLN A 444 4.37 -10.62 -17.40
CA GLN A 444 5.77 -10.80 -16.98
C GLN A 444 5.94 -10.82 -15.45
N LYS A 445 5.01 -10.20 -14.70
CA LYS A 445 4.98 -10.25 -13.24
C LYS A 445 4.38 -11.54 -12.70
N MET A 446 3.62 -12.29 -13.50
CA MET A 446 3.15 -13.63 -13.12
C MET A 446 4.33 -14.58 -12.86
N PHE A 447 5.42 -14.45 -13.63
CA PHE A 447 6.63 -15.23 -13.42
C PHE A 447 7.22 -15.01 -12.01
N PHE A 448 7.33 -13.76 -11.56
CA PHE A 448 7.81 -13.44 -10.22
C PHE A 448 6.80 -13.78 -9.12
N ALA A 449 5.50 -13.72 -9.42
CA ALA A 449 4.46 -14.19 -8.52
C ALA A 449 4.57 -15.71 -8.28
N LEU A 450 4.87 -16.50 -9.32
CA LEU A 450 5.15 -17.94 -9.20
C LEU A 450 6.42 -18.22 -8.37
N GLU A 451 7.48 -17.45 -8.59
CA GLU A 451 8.73 -17.57 -7.81
C GLU A 451 8.47 -17.33 -6.32
N SER A 452 7.71 -16.28 -5.99
CA SER A 452 7.30 -15.98 -4.61
C SER A 452 6.37 -17.05 -4.04
N PHE A 453 5.38 -17.52 -4.82
CA PHE A 453 4.42 -18.54 -4.43
C PHE A 453 5.05 -19.92 -4.17
N SER A 454 6.20 -20.19 -4.79
CA SER A 454 6.97 -21.43 -4.60
C SER A 454 7.69 -21.53 -3.26
N GLN A 455 7.68 -20.44 -2.47
CA GLN A 455 8.38 -20.33 -1.20
C GLN A 455 7.44 -19.80 -0.11
N ALA A 456 7.71 -20.14 1.14
CA ALA A 456 7.05 -19.57 2.31
C ALA A 456 8.08 -19.35 3.42
N SER A 457 7.85 -18.36 4.28
CA SER A 457 8.73 -18.12 5.42
C SER A 457 7.96 -17.59 6.62
N ILE A 458 8.40 -18.00 7.81
CA ILE A 458 7.82 -17.55 9.09
C ILE A 458 8.91 -17.03 10.02
N ASN A 459 8.53 -16.12 10.93
CA ASN A 459 9.38 -15.70 12.03
C ASN A 459 9.37 -16.79 13.12
N LEU A 460 10.47 -17.54 13.21
CA LEU A 460 10.57 -18.67 14.12
C LEU A 460 10.48 -18.23 15.59
N THR A 461 11.07 -17.08 15.93
CA THR A 461 11.01 -16.54 17.28
C THR A 461 9.58 -16.23 17.71
N LYS A 462 8.79 -15.62 16.82
CA LYS A 462 7.36 -15.34 17.05
C LYS A 462 6.58 -16.64 17.24
N GLN A 463 6.81 -17.64 16.38
CA GLN A 463 6.12 -18.92 16.48
C GLN A 463 6.46 -19.67 17.78
N LEU A 464 7.72 -19.64 18.23
CA LEU A 464 8.10 -20.20 19.53
C LEU A 464 7.40 -19.50 20.71
N GLN A 465 7.17 -18.18 20.63
CA GLN A 465 6.39 -17.45 21.63
C GLN A 465 4.90 -17.86 21.60
N THR A 466 4.31 -17.98 20.41
CA THR A 466 2.93 -18.47 20.24
C THR A 466 2.76 -19.87 20.82
N ILE A 467 3.71 -20.77 20.57
CA ILE A 467 3.70 -22.13 21.16
C ILE A 467 3.76 -22.05 22.70
N SER A 468 4.64 -21.22 23.26
CA SER A 468 4.73 -21.04 24.71
C SER A 468 3.43 -20.52 25.34
N GLN A 469 2.72 -19.62 24.65
CA GLN A 469 1.41 -19.12 25.11
C GLN A 469 0.32 -20.19 24.99
N ALA A 470 0.30 -20.96 23.90
CA ALA A 470 -0.63 -22.07 23.73
C ALA A 470 -0.45 -23.13 24.83
N LEU A 471 0.80 -23.46 25.18
CA LEU A 471 1.13 -24.40 26.27
C LEU A 471 0.61 -23.97 27.65
N GLN A 472 0.42 -22.67 27.90
CA GLN A 472 -0.13 -22.17 29.17
C GLN A 472 -1.65 -22.37 29.29
N THR A 473 -2.34 -22.47 28.16
CA THR A 473 -3.81 -22.48 28.10
C THR A 473 -4.38 -23.84 27.69
N GLU A 474 -3.57 -24.68 27.04
CA GLU A 474 -3.95 -26.01 26.59
C GLU A 474 -4.23 -26.96 27.76
N LYS A 475 -5.32 -27.71 27.66
CA LYS A 475 -5.78 -28.65 28.71
C LYS A 475 -5.74 -30.10 28.24
N GLN A 476 -5.66 -30.35 26.93
CA GLN A 476 -5.59 -31.69 26.39
C GLN A 476 -4.15 -32.20 26.39
N ILE A 477 -3.91 -33.33 27.05
CA ILE A 477 -2.57 -33.93 27.22
C ILE A 477 -1.91 -34.21 25.86
N LEU A 478 -2.67 -34.68 24.86
CA LEU A 478 -2.12 -34.94 23.53
C LEU A 478 -1.63 -33.65 22.86
N GLN A 479 -2.48 -32.61 22.82
CA GLN A 479 -2.13 -31.31 22.24
C GLN A 479 -0.93 -30.68 22.97
N GLU A 480 -0.89 -30.75 24.30
CA GLU A 480 0.25 -30.29 25.10
C GLU A 480 1.55 -31.01 24.71
N ARG A 481 1.51 -32.34 24.56
CA ARG A 481 2.68 -33.15 24.15
C ARG A 481 3.15 -32.84 22.73
N LEU A 482 2.22 -32.65 21.80
CA LEU A 482 2.52 -32.25 20.42
C LEU A 482 3.17 -30.86 20.39
N LEU A 483 2.63 -29.88 21.11
CA LEU A 483 3.20 -28.54 21.25
C LEU A 483 4.61 -28.57 21.85
N GLN A 484 4.84 -29.35 22.90
CA GLN A 484 6.17 -29.55 23.49
C GLN A 484 7.17 -30.17 22.51
N SER A 485 6.73 -31.18 21.73
CA SER A 485 7.54 -31.84 20.71
C SER A 485 7.95 -30.87 19.60
N ILE A 486 6.98 -30.10 19.07
CA ILE A 486 7.21 -29.08 18.03
C ILE A 486 8.16 -28.00 18.56
N GLN A 487 7.91 -27.48 19.77
CA GLN A 487 8.76 -26.48 20.40
C GLN A 487 10.21 -26.98 20.50
N PHE A 488 10.41 -28.22 20.97
CA PHE A 488 11.73 -28.81 21.10
C PHE A 488 12.45 -28.94 19.75
N GLU A 489 11.80 -29.49 18.72
CA GLU A 489 12.44 -29.69 17.42
C GLU A 489 12.83 -28.37 16.74
N LEU A 490 11.97 -27.36 16.84
CA LEU A 490 12.20 -26.01 16.31
C LEU A 490 13.30 -25.27 17.08
N ALA A 491 13.28 -25.33 18.42
CA ALA A 491 14.31 -24.71 19.26
C ALA A 491 15.67 -25.37 19.04
N ASP A 492 15.73 -26.71 19.00
CA ASP A 492 16.96 -27.47 18.71
C ASP A 492 17.54 -27.11 17.33
N ALA A 493 16.69 -26.95 16.32
CA ALA A 493 17.12 -26.52 14.99
C ALA A 493 17.67 -25.07 15.00
N ALA A 494 17.03 -24.17 15.75
CA ALA A 494 17.47 -22.78 15.90
C ALA A 494 18.82 -22.67 16.63
N GLU A 495 19.05 -23.51 17.65
CA GLU A 495 20.30 -23.55 18.42
C GLU A 495 21.45 -24.14 17.64
N LYS A 496 21.23 -25.26 16.93
CA LYS A 496 22.27 -25.94 16.12
C LYS A 496 22.64 -25.20 14.84
N GLN A 497 22.00 -24.06 14.55
CA GLN A 497 22.34 -23.20 13.43
C GLN A 497 23.70 -22.51 13.66
N GLY A 498 24.78 -23.09 13.11
CA GLY A 498 26.13 -22.52 13.21
C GLY A 498 26.46 -21.41 12.19
N GLY A 499 25.70 -21.28 11.10
CA GLY A 499 25.99 -20.36 9.97
C GLY A 499 24.85 -19.40 9.60
N LYS A 500 25.02 -18.65 8.49
CA LYS A 500 23.96 -17.75 7.96
C LYS A 500 22.72 -18.52 7.49
N THR A 501 22.91 -19.73 6.96
CA THR A 501 21.85 -20.59 6.42
C THR A 501 22.10 -22.05 6.81
N SER A 502 21.06 -22.81 7.16
CA SER A 502 21.16 -24.25 7.45
C SER A 502 19.90 -25.02 7.02
N GLU A 503 20.06 -26.09 6.26
CA GLU A 503 18.97 -27.01 5.88
C GLU A 503 18.49 -27.83 7.08
N LEU A 504 17.18 -28.07 7.19
CA LEU A 504 16.63 -28.99 8.18
C LEU A 504 16.79 -30.44 7.71
N ASP A 505 17.12 -31.32 8.66
CA ASP A 505 17.20 -32.76 8.38
C ASP A 505 15.83 -33.37 8.05
N SER A 506 15.83 -34.33 7.13
CA SER A 506 14.63 -35.05 6.68
C SER A 506 13.82 -35.72 7.80
N LYS A 507 14.47 -36.25 8.84
CA LYS A 507 13.78 -36.88 9.98
C LYS A 507 13.08 -35.83 10.84
N LYS A 508 13.72 -34.67 11.04
CA LYS A 508 13.10 -33.53 11.74
C LYS A 508 11.88 -33.02 10.98
N ILE A 509 11.99 -32.86 9.66
CA ILE A 509 10.87 -32.43 8.82
C ILE A 509 9.71 -33.42 8.91
N ALA A 510 9.99 -34.73 8.80
CA ALA A 510 8.95 -35.76 8.89
C ALA A 510 8.22 -35.74 10.23
N LYS A 511 8.98 -35.58 11.34
CA LYS A 511 8.42 -35.47 12.69
C LYS A 511 7.59 -34.20 12.86
N LEU A 512 8.12 -33.03 12.48
CA LEU A 512 7.39 -31.76 12.56
C LEU A 512 6.10 -31.79 11.74
N ARG A 513 6.14 -32.37 10.53
CA ARG A 513 4.95 -32.53 9.69
C ARG A 513 3.90 -33.42 10.37
N GLN A 514 4.32 -34.54 10.95
CA GLN A 514 3.41 -35.41 11.68
C GLN A 514 2.79 -34.66 12.87
N ASP A 515 3.62 -34.10 13.75
CA ASP A 515 3.16 -33.45 14.98
C ASP A 515 2.20 -32.28 14.67
N VAL A 516 2.52 -31.46 13.66
CA VAL A 516 1.68 -30.32 13.24
C VAL A 516 0.37 -30.79 12.59
N SER A 517 0.37 -31.92 11.89
CA SER A 517 -0.86 -32.47 11.30
C SER A 517 -1.84 -33.03 12.33
N GLU A 518 -1.34 -33.48 13.49
CA GLU A 518 -2.15 -34.00 14.59
C GLU A 518 -2.63 -32.92 15.58
N LEU A 519 -2.12 -31.69 15.47
CA LEU A 519 -2.63 -30.55 16.25
C LEU A 519 -4.07 -30.21 15.86
N ASP A 520 -4.82 -29.61 16.79
CA ASP A 520 -6.15 -29.06 16.48
C ASP A 520 -6.08 -27.96 15.42
N GLU A 521 -7.11 -27.84 14.57
CA GLU A 521 -7.10 -26.92 13.42
C GLU A 521 -6.85 -25.45 13.80
N SER A 522 -7.26 -25.05 15.00
CA SER A 522 -7.09 -23.68 15.52
C SER A 522 -5.66 -23.37 16.00
N LEU A 523 -4.84 -24.40 16.25
CA LEU A 523 -3.49 -24.21 16.78
C LEU A 523 -2.46 -24.06 15.65
N LEU A 524 -1.62 -23.03 15.77
CA LEU A 524 -0.43 -22.76 14.92
C LEU A 524 -0.69 -22.81 13.39
N PRO A 525 -1.65 -22.02 12.86
CA PRO A 525 -2.03 -22.07 11.44
C PRO A 525 -0.85 -21.78 10.49
N GLU A 526 0.03 -20.84 10.83
CA GLU A 526 1.22 -20.51 10.03
C GLU A 526 2.17 -21.72 9.90
N LEU A 527 2.35 -22.50 10.97
CA LEU A 527 3.20 -23.70 10.93
C LEU A 527 2.53 -24.84 10.16
N ARG A 528 1.21 -24.98 10.25
CA ARG A 528 0.47 -25.98 9.47
C ARG A 528 0.59 -25.74 7.98
N GLU A 529 0.45 -24.49 7.54
CA GLU A 529 0.63 -24.16 6.12
C GLU A 529 2.07 -24.42 5.67
N LEU A 530 3.05 -24.01 6.48
CA LEU A 530 4.46 -24.18 6.17
C LEU A 530 4.86 -25.66 6.05
N PHE A 531 4.38 -26.53 6.94
CA PHE A 531 4.68 -27.96 6.94
C PHE A 531 3.70 -28.80 6.11
N SER A 532 2.83 -28.17 5.32
CA SER A 532 1.96 -28.84 4.38
C SER A 532 2.74 -29.72 3.39
N THR A 533 2.04 -30.61 2.70
CA THR A 533 2.66 -31.51 1.71
C THR A 533 3.19 -30.78 0.47
N LYS A 534 2.86 -29.49 0.30
CA LYS A 534 3.24 -28.65 -0.84
C LYS A 534 4.76 -28.41 -0.90
N TYR A 535 5.43 -28.31 0.25
CA TYR A 535 6.86 -27.99 0.34
C TYR A 535 7.74 -29.21 0.62
N GLN A 536 8.91 -29.26 -0.01
CA GLN A 536 9.86 -30.38 0.09
C GLN A 536 11.17 -29.97 0.80
N TYR A 537 11.57 -28.71 0.70
CA TYR A 537 12.81 -28.20 1.29
C TYR A 537 12.52 -27.23 2.42
N TYR A 538 13.31 -27.31 3.50
CA TYR A 538 13.18 -26.44 4.66
C TYR A 538 14.56 -25.97 5.12
N TRP A 539 14.71 -24.68 5.38
CA TRP A 539 15.98 -24.13 5.84
C TRP A 539 15.78 -22.94 6.78
N LEU A 540 16.75 -22.72 7.66
CA LEU A 540 16.78 -21.58 8.56
C LEU A 540 17.70 -20.51 7.99
N THR A 541 17.30 -19.25 8.08
CA THR A 541 18.20 -18.10 7.90
C THR A 541 18.30 -17.29 9.17
N LYS A 542 19.48 -16.70 9.40
CA LYS A 542 19.73 -15.77 10.50
C LYS A 542 19.91 -14.37 9.96
N GLU A 543 19.04 -13.46 10.40
CA GLU A 543 19.13 -12.04 10.11
C GLU A 543 19.53 -11.29 11.39
N GLN A 544 20.58 -10.48 11.29
CA GLN A 544 20.99 -9.59 12.38
C GLN A 544 20.25 -8.26 12.19
N LEU A 545 19.37 -7.92 13.13
CA LEU A 545 18.80 -6.58 13.26
C LEU A 545 19.59 -5.81 14.32
N THR A 546 19.44 -4.48 14.35
CA THR A 546 20.19 -3.58 15.25
C THR A 546 20.12 -4.01 16.72
N ASP A 547 18.96 -4.51 17.16
CA ASP A 547 18.69 -4.77 18.58
C ASP A 547 18.41 -6.25 18.92
N HIS A 548 18.25 -7.13 17.92
CA HIS A 548 17.95 -8.55 18.17
C HIS A 548 18.29 -9.46 16.99
N ARG A 549 18.42 -10.76 17.28
CA ARG A 549 18.57 -11.82 16.28
C ARG A 549 17.20 -12.27 15.80
N LEU A 550 16.97 -12.19 14.49
CA LEU A 550 15.80 -12.75 13.85
C LEU A 550 16.17 -14.08 13.17
N ILE A 551 15.43 -15.15 13.51
CA ILE A 551 15.57 -16.44 12.84
C ILE A 551 14.30 -16.67 12.03
N LYS A 552 14.47 -16.94 10.73
CA LYS A 552 13.35 -17.30 9.85
C LYS A 552 13.46 -18.76 9.45
N LEU A 553 12.33 -19.46 9.50
CA LEU A 553 12.19 -20.79 8.91
C LEU A 553 11.51 -20.63 7.55
N HIS A 554 12.18 -21.14 6.53
CA HIS A 554 11.72 -21.10 5.14
C HIS A 554 11.33 -22.50 4.69
N ALA A 555 10.36 -22.56 3.80
CA ALA A 555 9.95 -23.73 3.06
C ALA A 555 9.91 -23.43 1.56
N GLY A 556 10.28 -24.41 0.74
CA GLY A 556 10.36 -24.25 -0.72
C GLY A 556 9.94 -25.51 -1.45
N ARG A 557 9.34 -25.31 -2.63
CA ARG A 557 8.94 -26.40 -3.53
C ARG A 557 10.13 -26.97 -4.30
N SER A 558 10.04 -28.21 -4.74
CA SER A 558 11.09 -28.89 -5.48
C SER A 558 11.15 -28.58 -6.97
N GLU A 559 10.03 -28.13 -7.53
CA GLU A 559 9.86 -27.90 -8.97
C GLU A 559 9.60 -26.43 -9.24
N LEU A 560 10.05 -25.97 -10.41
CA LEU A 560 9.67 -24.65 -10.91
C LEU A 560 8.22 -24.68 -11.36
N MET A 561 7.38 -23.95 -10.65
CA MET A 561 5.96 -23.84 -10.97
C MET A 561 5.78 -23.17 -12.33
N ARG A 562 4.96 -23.76 -13.21
CA ARG A 562 4.58 -23.17 -14.51
C ARG A 562 3.14 -22.70 -14.45
N PHE A 563 2.87 -21.48 -14.94
CA PHE A 563 1.52 -20.91 -14.89
C PHE A 563 0.49 -21.78 -15.63
N LYS A 564 0.87 -22.35 -16.78
CA LYS A 564 -0.01 -23.22 -17.58
C LYS A 564 -0.58 -24.41 -16.80
N ASP A 565 0.17 -24.92 -15.81
CA ASP A 565 -0.22 -26.08 -15.01
C ASP A 565 -1.38 -25.77 -14.04
N PHE A 566 -1.62 -24.49 -13.73
CA PHE A 566 -2.76 -24.04 -12.91
C PHE A 566 -4.05 -23.83 -13.72
N LEU A 567 -3.96 -23.85 -15.05
CA LEU A 567 -5.06 -23.47 -15.91
C LEU A 567 -5.80 -24.69 -16.45
N PRO A 568 -7.15 -24.72 -16.37
CA PRO A 568 -7.95 -25.71 -17.07
C PRO A 568 -7.60 -25.79 -18.56
N GLU A 569 -7.77 -26.94 -19.20
CA GLU A 569 -7.49 -27.07 -20.65
C GLU A 569 -8.45 -26.25 -21.52
N THR A 570 -9.67 -26.01 -21.05
CA THR A 570 -10.73 -25.32 -21.79
C THR A 570 -10.73 -23.81 -21.61
N VAL A 571 -9.92 -23.27 -20.69
CA VAL A 571 -9.93 -21.83 -20.40
C VAL A 571 -9.24 -21.06 -21.51
N LYS A 572 -9.91 -20.01 -22.00
CA LYS A 572 -9.32 -19.09 -22.95
C LYS A 572 -8.49 -18.04 -22.21
N VAL A 573 -7.25 -17.87 -22.65
CA VAL A 573 -6.27 -17.04 -21.95
C VAL A 573 -5.70 -15.97 -22.87
N ILE A 574 -5.81 -14.73 -22.42
CA ILE A 574 -5.18 -13.56 -23.02
C ILE A 574 -4.16 -13.02 -22.02
N LEU A 575 -2.89 -12.95 -22.42
CA LEU A 575 -1.81 -12.43 -21.59
C LEU A 575 -1.31 -11.12 -22.19
N VAL A 576 -1.44 -10.04 -21.46
CA VAL A 576 -0.98 -8.71 -21.85
C VAL A 576 0.30 -8.40 -21.10
N SER A 577 1.34 -7.97 -21.81
CA SER A 577 2.63 -7.69 -21.19
C SER A 577 3.33 -6.53 -21.87
N SER A 578 4.10 -5.76 -21.12
CA SER A 578 5.04 -4.77 -21.68
C SER A 578 6.31 -5.40 -22.25
N THR A 579 6.56 -6.68 -22.00
CA THR A 579 7.75 -7.38 -22.47
C THR A 579 7.43 -8.85 -22.68
N LEU A 580 7.28 -9.26 -23.93
CA LEU A 580 7.09 -10.67 -24.26
C LEU A 580 8.40 -11.35 -24.71
N GLU A 581 9.27 -10.61 -25.39
CA GLU A 581 10.57 -11.08 -25.86
C GLU A 581 11.66 -10.79 -24.82
N ILE A 582 12.39 -11.86 -24.43
CA ILE A 582 13.41 -11.80 -23.36
C ILE A 582 14.78 -12.18 -23.90
N SER A 583 14.88 -13.23 -24.71
CA SER A 583 16.12 -13.65 -25.35
C SER A 583 15.86 -14.43 -26.63
N SER A 584 16.90 -14.66 -27.43
CA SER A 584 16.82 -15.46 -28.65
C SER A 584 16.48 -16.93 -28.42
N LYS A 585 16.53 -17.42 -27.17
CA LYS A 585 16.28 -18.82 -26.80
C LYS A 585 15.06 -19.02 -25.92
N VAL A 586 14.72 -18.02 -25.12
CA VAL A 586 13.67 -18.07 -24.11
C VAL A 586 12.83 -16.82 -24.19
N ASN A 587 11.52 -16.99 -24.36
CA ASN A 587 10.53 -15.92 -24.28
C ASN A 587 9.60 -16.11 -23.09
N LEU A 588 8.78 -15.10 -22.79
CA LEU A 588 7.88 -15.15 -21.63
C LEU A 588 6.88 -16.32 -21.68
N PRO A 589 6.22 -16.65 -22.82
CA PRO A 589 5.34 -17.82 -22.91
C PRO A 589 5.99 -19.11 -22.42
N GLN A 590 7.22 -19.39 -22.84
CA GLN A 590 7.95 -20.60 -22.43
C GLN A 590 8.27 -20.62 -20.94
N LEU A 591 8.64 -19.46 -20.34
CA LEU A 591 8.85 -19.35 -18.89
C LEU A 591 7.58 -19.62 -18.08
N LEU A 592 6.42 -19.26 -18.64
CA LEU A 592 5.11 -19.52 -18.03
C LEU A 592 4.56 -20.92 -18.35
N GLY A 593 5.27 -21.71 -19.15
CA GLY A 593 4.93 -23.10 -19.50
C GLY A 593 4.00 -23.26 -20.73
N PHE A 594 3.89 -22.25 -21.59
CA PHE A 594 3.11 -22.35 -22.82
C PHE A 594 4.00 -22.76 -24.00
N GLU A 595 3.66 -23.89 -24.64
CA GLU A 595 4.34 -24.39 -25.84
C GLU A 595 3.64 -23.96 -27.13
N ASP A 596 2.30 -23.94 -27.12
CA ASP A 596 1.45 -23.46 -28.22
C ASP A 596 0.79 -22.12 -27.85
N TYR A 597 1.07 -21.08 -28.62
CA TYR A 597 0.59 -19.72 -28.38
C TYR A 597 0.62 -18.84 -29.63
N HIS A 598 -0.27 -17.84 -29.64
CA HIS A 598 -0.25 -16.76 -30.62
C HIS A 598 0.42 -15.51 -30.06
N PHE A 599 1.08 -14.76 -30.95
CA PHE A 599 1.87 -13.59 -30.58
C PHE A 599 1.44 -12.37 -31.38
N TYR A 600 1.06 -11.32 -30.68
CA TYR A 600 0.70 -10.04 -31.27
C TYR A 600 1.64 -8.96 -30.73
N LYS A 601 2.37 -8.30 -31.63
CA LYS A 601 3.35 -7.28 -31.28
C LYS A 601 2.96 -5.96 -31.91
N LEU A 602 2.75 -4.94 -31.09
CA LEU A 602 2.61 -3.58 -31.59
C LEU A 602 3.97 -3.04 -32.05
N PRO A 603 4.00 -2.18 -33.09
CA PRO A 603 5.22 -1.49 -33.47
C PRO A 603 5.80 -0.72 -32.27
N GLN A 604 7.04 -1.03 -31.90
CA GLN A 604 7.70 -0.36 -30.80
C GLN A 604 8.27 0.98 -31.28
N GLN A 605 7.77 2.09 -30.74
CA GLN A 605 8.39 3.39 -30.94
C GLN A 605 9.52 3.56 -29.93
N LYS A 606 10.73 3.84 -30.42
CA LYS A 606 11.85 4.20 -29.53
C LYS A 606 11.44 5.42 -28.73
N LYS A 607 11.68 5.37 -27.42
CA LYS A 607 11.19 6.40 -26.53
C LYS A 607 12.24 7.52 -26.38
N PRO A 608 12.10 8.70 -27.01
CA PRO A 608 13.18 9.68 -27.11
C PRO A 608 13.62 10.30 -25.77
N LEU A 609 12.70 10.41 -24.81
CA LEU A 609 12.95 10.99 -23.47
C LEU A 609 13.52 10.00 -22.43
N GLN A 610 14.12 8.89 -22.87
CA GLN A 610 14.84 7.98 -21.98
C GLN A 610 16.16 7.59 -22.62
N LYS A 611 17.26 7.83 -21.92
CA LYS A 611 18.61 7.43 -22.33
C LYS A 611 19.17 6.37 -21.40
N LEU A 612 19.89 5.41 -21.96
CA LEU A 612 20.54 4.35 -21.21
C LEU A 612 22.05 4.47 -21.37
N PHE A 613 22.77 4.42 -20.27
CA PHE A 613 24.22 4.50 -20.23
C PHE A 613 24.81 3.27 -19.56
N LEU A 614 25.90 2.75 -20.12
CA LEU A 614 26.79 1.81 -19.45
C LEU A 614 28.11 2.51 -19.16
N ASP A 615 28.47 2.58 -17.87
CA ASP A 615 29.73 3.16 -17.43
C ASP A 615 30.89 2.19 -17.74
N LEU A 616 31.73 2.57 -18.70
CA LEU A 616 32.90 1.81 -19.12
C LEU A 616 34.11 1.97 -18.20
N ASP A 617 34.08 2.87 -17.23
CA ASP A 617 35.17 3.09 -16.27
C ASP A 617 34.91 2.32 -14.96
N PHE A 618 33.65 2.02 -14.65
CA PHE A 618 33.27 1.36 -13.39
C PHE A 618 33.94 -0.02 -13.19
N PRO A 619 34.55 -0.36 -12.06
CA PRO A 619 35.31 -1.61 -11.89
C PRO A 619 34.45 -2.89 -11.97
N ASP A 620 35.07 -4.03 -12.31
CA ASP A 620 34.36 -5.32 -12.29
C ASP A 620 33.98 -5.69 -10.85
N VAL A 621 32.74 -6.15 -10.68
CA VAL A 621 32.15 -6.57 -9.42
C VAL A 621 32.97 -7.68 -8.74
N VAL A 622 33.66 -8.52 -9.52
CA VAL A 622 34.41 -9.67 -9.01
C VAL A 622 35.76 -9.26 -8.37
N GLU A 623 36.26 -8.06 -8.66
CA GLU A 623 37.61 -7.64 -8.30
C GLU A 623 37.70 -6.85 -7.00
N LEU A 624 36.56 -6.40 -6.45
CA LEU A 624 36.51 -5.49 -5.31
C LEU A 624 35.80 -6.10 -4.09
N SER A 625 36.25 -5.70 -2.90
CA SER A 625 35.50 -5.89 -1.67
C SER A 625 34.21 -5.06 -1.68
N THR A 626 33.25 -5.41 -0.80
CA THR A 626 32.01 -4.63 -0.66
C THR A 626 32.28 -3.16 -0.34
N GLN A 627 33.31 -2.88 0.47
CA GLN A 627 33.66 -1.53 0.88
C GLN A 627 34.24 -0.72 -0.29
N GLU A 628 35.21 -1.27 -1.02
CA GLU A 628 35.80 -0.62 -2.20
C GLU A 628 34.75 -0.42 -3.31
N TYR A 629 33.83 -1.37 -3.47
CA TYR A 629 32.74 -1.23 -4.44
C TYR A 629 31.78 -0.11 -4.03
N ALA A 630 31.47 0.01 -2.73
CA ALA A 630 30.68 1.11 -2.19
C ALA A 630 31.37 2.47 -2.39
N GLU A 631 32.68 2.57 -2.17
CA GLU A 631 33.46 3.80 -2.40
C GLU A 631 33.34 4.28 -3.85
N ARG A 632 33.36 3.34 -4.81
CA ARG A 632 33.22 3.65 -6.24
C ARG A 632 31.81 4.12 -6.59
N ILE A 633 30.77 3.55 -5.95
CA ILE A 633 29.40 4.04 -6.12
C ILE A 633 29.27 5.44 -5.55
N VAL A 634 29.83 5.72 -4.35
CA VAL A 634 29.82 7.06 -3.73
C VAL A 634 30.47 8.08 -4.65
N ALA A 635 31.65 7.80 -5.19
CA ALA A 635 32.32 8.70 -6.13
C ALA A 635 31.48 9.00 -7.38
N SER A 636 30.69 8.02 -7.85
CA SER A 636 29.77 8.22 -8.97
C SER A 636 28.57 9.08 -8.60
N LEU A 637 27.99 8.85 -7.43
CA LEU A 637 26.91 9.68 -6.88
C LEU A 637 27.34 11.12 -6.67
N GLU A 638 28.53 11.35 -6.11
CA GLU A 638 29.08 12.70 -5.91
C GLU A 638 29.29 13.44 -7.23
N SER A 639 29.77 12.75 -8.27
CA SER A 639 29.92 13.34 -9.59
C SER A 639 28.59 13.69 -10.25
N LEU A 640 27.55 12.87 -10.04
CA LEU A 640 26.22 13.09 -10.63
C LEU A 640 25.38 14.09 -9.83
N ALA A 641 25.62 14.23 -8.54
CA ALA A 641 24.94 15.20 -7.68
C ALA A 641 25.15 16.65 -8.13
N LEU A 642 26.20 16.92 -8.92
CA LEU A 642 26.44 18.22 -9.55
C LEU A 642 25.35 18.65 -10.55
N LEU A 643 24.49 17.72 -11.00
CA LEU A 643 23.37 18.00 -11.89
C LEU A 643 22.12 18.50 -11.15
N ASP A 644 22.10 18.41 -9.81
CA ASP A 644 20.96 18.77 -8.95
C ASP A 644 19.64 18.08 -9.35
N LEU A 645 19.74 16.81 -9.76
CA LEU A 645 18.61 16.00 -10.17
C LEU A 645 18.29 14.91 -9.14
N PRO A 646 17.01 14.52 -8.99
CA PRO A 646 16.61 13.37 -8.18
C PRO A 646 17.28 12.08 -8.69
N MET A 647 17.91 11.33 -7.78
CA MET A 647 18.62 10.09 -8.06
C MET A 647 18.04 8.92 -7.27
N VAL A 648 17.76 7.82 -7.96
CA VAL A 648 17.37 6.55 -7.35
C VAL A 648 18.43 5.50 -7.66
N VAL A 649 19.01 4.91 -6.61
CA VAL A 649 20.05 3.89 -6.72
C VAL A 649 19.48 2.54 -6.32
N LEU A 650 19.55 1.58 -7.23
CA LEU A 650 19.06 0.23 -7.04
C LEU A 650 20.20 -0.75 -6.74
N PHE A 651 20.09 -1.39 -5.59
CA PHE A 651 21.02 -2.39 -5.08
C PHE A 651 20.42 -3.78 -5.14
N THR A 652 21.24 -4.78 -5.43
CA THR A 652 20.89 -6.20 -5.34
C THR A 652 21.32 -6.82 -4.01
N SER A 653 21.99 -6.05 -3.14
CA SER A 653 22.54 -6.49 -1.86
C SER A 653 22.30 -5.44 -0.77
N LYS A 654 21.71 -5.89 0.35
CA LYS A 654 21.54 -5.08 1.57
C LYS A 654 22.90 -4.61 2.12
N ASP A 655 23.88 -5.50 2.17
CA ASP A 655 25.22 -5.20 2.71
C ASP A 655 25.89 -4.08 1.90
N LEU A 656 25.77 -4.11 0.57
CA LEU A 656 26.33 -3.06 -0.28
C LEU A 656 25.58 -1.73 -0.13
N LEU A 657 24.25 -1.76 -0.04
CA LEU A 657 23.43 -0.56 0.17
C LEU A 657 23.84 0.14 1.47
N LEU A 658 23.95 -0.61 2.57
CA LEU A 658 24.35 -0.08 3.87
C LEU A 658 25.77 0.48 3.83
N ALA A 659 26.72 -0.24 3.23
CA ALA A 659 28.09 0.23 3.07
C ALA A 659 28.17 1.53 2.25
N THR A 660 27.42 1.66 1.16
CA THR A 660 27.33 2.91 0.39
C THR A 660 26.71 4.02 1.21
N SER A 661 25.64 3.74 1.95
CA SER A 661 24.99 4.72 2.82
C SER A 661 25.89 5.19 3.97
N ASP A 662 26.69 4.30 4.57
CA ASP A 662 27.63 4.64 5.65
C ASP A 662 28.74 5.59 5.18
N GLN A 663 29.13 5.50 3.90
CA GLN A 663 30.20 6.30 3.31
C GLN A 663 29.70 7.58 2.62
N LEU A 664 28.43 7.62 2.21
CA LEU A 664 27.87 8.75 1.46
C LEU A 664 27.59 9.94 2.39
N ILE A 665 28.35 11.02 2.18
CA ILE A 665 28.22 12.27 2.96
C ILE A 665 26.98 13.08 2.54
N LEU A 666 26.60 13.00 1.26
CA LEU A 666 25.46 13.73 0.72
C LEU A 666 24.14 13.33 1.42
N PRO A 667 23.21 14.27 1.65
CA PRO A 667 21.89 13.95 2.20
C PRO A 667 21.18 12.90 1.34
N HIS A 668 20.77 11.80 1.97
CA HIS A 668 20.16 10.69 1.27
C HIS A 668 19.17 9.94 2.16
N LEU A 669 18.24 9.23 1.51
CA LEU A 669 17.33 8.28 2.14
C LEU A 669 17.79 6.87 1.78
N ALA A 670 18.07 6.04 2.76
CA ALA A 670 18.48 4.65 2.59
C ALA A 670 17.44 3.69 3.17
N GLN A 671 17.01 2.72 2.37
CA GLN A 671 16.24 1.60 2.85
C GLN A 671 17.02 0.87 3.96
N TYR A 672 16.31 0.42 4.99
CA TYR A 672 16.84 -0.20 6.21
C TYR A 672 17.50 0.75 7.22
N LYS A 673 17.67 2.04 6.92
CA LYS A 673 18.10 3.06 7.90
C LYS A 673 17.02 4.10 8.18
N ASN A 674 16.33 4.58 7.14
CA ASN A 674 15.41 5.71 7.26
C ASN A 674 13.93 5.30 7.32
N GLY A 675 13.63 4.01 7.49
CA GLY A 675 12.28 3.48 7.66
C GLY A 675 11.83 2.51 6.56
N GLU A 676 10.53 2.21 6.57
CA GLU A 676 9.91 1.30 5.61
C GLU A 676 9.91 1.86 4.18
N PRO A 677 9.95 1.00 3.14
CA PRO A 677 10.03 1.40 1.73
C PRO A 677 8.99 2.44 1.29
N ALA A 678 7.73 2.28 1.73
CA ALA A 678 6.66 3.20 1.37
C ALA A 678 6.89 4.61 1.94
N ASN A 679 7.34 4.69 3.20
CA ASN A 679 7.62 5.96 3.88
C ASN A 679 8.82 6.68 3.25
N ILE A 680 9.93 5.97 3.03
CA ILE A 680 11.13 6.60 2.44
C ILE A 680 10.86 7.07 1.01
N LYS A 681 10.04 6.35 0.23
CA LYS A 681 9.63 6.78 -1.10
C LYS A 681 8.80 8.06 -1.04
N GLN A 682 7.83 8.12 -0.12
CA GLN A 682 7.00 9.32 0.07
C GLN A 682 7.84 10.54 0.48
N ARG A 683 8.83 10.35 1.36
CA ARG A 683 9.77 11.40 1.79
C ARG A 683 10.65 11.89 0.63
N PHE A 684 11.14 10.95 -0.20
CA PHE A 684 11.87 11.27 -1.42
C PHE A 684 11.01 12.06 -2.41
N ASP A 685 9.76 11.64 -2.63
CA ASP A 685 8.86 12.36 -3.53
C ASP A 685 8.58 13.80 -3.07
N LYS A 686 8.56 14.03 -1.75
CA LYS A 686 8.41 15.35 -1.13
C LYS A 686 9.67 16.22 -1.18
N GLY A 687 10.78 15.71 -1.73
CA GLY A 687 12.03 16.45 -1.85
C GLY A 687 12.86 16.52 -0.57
N GLU A 688 12.63 15.64 0.41
CA GLU A 688 13.43 15.63 1.65
C GLU A 688 14.91 15.32 1.39
N ALA A 689 15.20 14.50 0.39
CA ALA A 689 16.55 14.24 -0.09
C ALA A 689 16.53 13.99 -1.61
N SER A 690 17.58 14.39 -2.31
CA SER A 690 17.72 14.17 -3.74
C SER A 690 18.24 12.76 -4.09
N ILE A 691 18.68 11.96 -3.10
CA ILE A 691 19.21 10.62 -3.33
C ILE A 691 18.41 9.59 -2.52
N LEU A 692 17.92 8.55 -3.20
CA LEU A 692 17.26 7.40 -2.60
C LEU A 692 18.01 6.11 -2.91
N LEU A 693 18.45 5.39 -1.87
CA LEU A 693 19.11 4.09 -1.96
C LEU A 693 18.10 2.99 -1.63
N GLY A 694 17.79 2.13 -2.60
CA GLY A 694 16.78 1.08 -2.48
C GLY A 694 17.24 -0.30 -2.96
N ALA A 695 16.66 -1.36 -2.39
CA ALA A 695 16.82 -2.77 -2.73
C ALA A 695 15.47 -3.50 -2.66
N GLY A 696 15.42 -4.77 -3.05
CA GLY A 696 14.23 -5.62 -2.92
C GLY A 696 12.95 -4.98 -3.48
N SER A 697 12.03 -4.56 -2.61
CA SER A 697 10.75 -3.92 -2.97
C SER A 697 10.90 -2.67 -3.85
N PHE A 698 12.05 -1.99 -3.89
CA PHE A 698 12.28 -0.89 -4.85
C PHE A 698 12.43 -1.37 -6.31
N TRP A 699 12.90 -2.60 -6.52
CA TRP A 699 12.94 -3.23 -7.84
C TRP A 699 11.55 -3.63 -8.36
N GLU A 700 10.60 -3.89 -7.44
CA GLU A 700 9.33 -4.57 -7.73
C GLU A 700 8.07 -3.73 -7.47
N GLY A 701 8.09 -2.80 -6.50
CA GLY A 701 6.93 -2.03 -6.05
C GLY A 701 7.01 -0.50 -6.14
N ALA A 702 8.19 0.11 -6.12
CA ALA A 702 8.33 1.58 -6.13
C ALA A 702 8.14 2.20 -7.54
N ASP A 703 7.44 3.32 -7.61
CA ASP A 703 7.17 4.07 -8.84
C ASP A 703 7.48 5.56 -8.67
N PHE A 704 8.12 6.20 -9.66
CA PHE A 704 8.64 7.57 -9.51
C PHE A 704 7.97 8.56 -10.46
N ALA A 705 6.67 8.40 -10.71
CA ALA A 705 5.91 9.26 -11.62
C ALA A 705 5.80 10.74 -11.19
N GLN A 706 6.04 11.05 -9.91
CA GLN A 706 5.98 12.43 -9.39
C GLN A 706 7.21 13.28 -9.77
N GLN A 707 8.30 12.65 -10.22
CA GLN A 707 9.51 13.35 -10.64
C GLN A 707 9.45 13.64 -12.14
N GLU A 708 9.56 14.90 -12.57
CA GLU A 708 9.60 15.24 -14.01
C GLU A 708 10.92 14.81 -14.66
N GLN A 709 12.01 14.84 -13.88
CA GLN A 709 13.35 14.46 -14.29
C GLN A 709 13.96 13.55 -13.24
N ILE A 710 14.55 12.44 -13.65
CA ILE A 710 15.12 11.46 -12.71
C ILE A 710 16.29 10.67 -13.31
N ILE A 711 17.32 10.47 -12.50
CA ILE A 711 18.44 9.57 -12.81
C ILE A 711 18.27 8.28 -12.01
N GLN A 712 18.33 7.14 -12.68
CA GLN A 712 18.34 5.83 -12.06
C GLN A 712 19.73 5.20 -12.18
N LEU A 713 20.32 4.79 -11.08
CA LEU A 713 21.56 4.03 -11.07
C LEU A 713 21.26 2.57 -10.74
N ILE A 714 21.68 1.65 -11.59
CA ILE A 714 21.62 0.22 -11.33
C ILE A 714 23.04 -0.28 -11.06
N THR A 715 23.28 -0.60 -9.79
CA THR A 715 24.63 -0.94 -9.30
C THR A 715 25.14 -2.25 -9.88
N ARG A 716 24.29 -3.28 -10.00
CA ARG A 716 24.65 -4.62 -10.46
C ARG A 716 23.51 -5.27 -11.25
N ILE A 717 23.85 -6.17 -12.16
CA ILE A 717 22.85 -7.03 -12.82
C ILE A 717 22.13 -7.88 -11.75
N PRO A 718 20.79 -7.93 -11.72
CA PRO A 718 19.99 -8.57 -10.67
C PRO A 718 19.92 -10.11 -10.84
N PHE A 719 21.07 -10.77 -10.92
CA PHE A 719 21.14 -12.22 -10.82
C PHE A 719 20.84 -12.68 -9.39
N ASP A 720 20.14 -13.81 -9.27
CA ASP A 720 19.94 -14.46 -7.98
C ASP A 720 21.29 -14.90 -7.38
N ASN A 721 21.36 -14.87 -6.05
CA ASN A 721 22.58 -15.27 -5.35
C ASN A 721 22.79 -16.79 -5.52
N PRO A 722 23.89 -17.25 -6.14
CA PRO A 722 24.14 -18.68 -6.33
C PRO A 722 24.43 -19.43 -5.02
N LYS A 723 24.70 -18.71 -3.93
CA LYS A 723 24.84 -19.28 -2.57
C LYS A 723 23.51 -19.37 -1.84
N ASP A 724 22.44 -18.78 -2.38
CA ASP A 724 21.11 -18.94 -1.82
C ASP A 724 20.67 -20.41 -1.94
N PHE A 725 20.07 -20.92 -0.87
CA PHE A 725 19.75 -22.32 -0.74
C PHE A 725 18.66 -22.75 -1.73
N PHE A 726 17.61 -21.94 -1.89
CA PHE A 726 16.53 -22.23 -2.83
C PHE A 726 17.04 -22.21 -4.27
N VAL A 727 17.84 -21.20 -4.61
CA VAL A 727 18.46 -21.07 -5.95
C VAL A 727 19.33 -22.29 -6.30
N GLN A 728 20.06 -22.86 -5.33
CA GLN A 728 20.84 -24.08 -5.56
C GLN A 728 19.96 -25.29 -5.88
N LYS A 729 18.83 -25.44 -5.19
CA LYS A 729 17.89 -26.55 -5.44
C LYS A 729 17.24 -26.40 -6.82
N ILE A 730 16.79 -25.19 -7.19
CA ILE A 730 16.27 -24.90 -8.53
C ILE A 730 17.31 -25.20 -9.61
N ASN A 731 18.56 -24.77 -9.41
CA ASN A 731 19.64 -25.04 -10.35
C ASN A 731 19.93 -26.54 -10.51
N HIS A 732 19.82 -27.32 -9.43
CA HIS A 732 19.98 -28.77 -9.49
C HIS A 732 18.83 -29.43 -10.28
N HIS A 733 17.60 -29.01 -10.03
CA HIS A 733 16.42 -29.50 -10.72
C HIS A 733 16.46 -29.21 -12.23
N LEU A 734 16.73 -27.95 -12.63
CA LEU A 734 16.89 -27.57 -14.03
C LEU A 734 17.97 -28.38 -14.76
N LYS A 735 19.09 -28.68 -14.09
CA LYS A 735 20.13 -29.55 -14.66
C LYS A 735 19.66 -30.99 -14.85
N ALA A 736 18.84 -31.51 -13.93
CA ALA A 736 18.26 -32.85 -14.05
C ALA A 736 17.30 -32.95 -15.24
N GLU A 737 16.63 -31.86 -15.61
CA GLU A 737 15.82 -31.74 -16.84
C GLU A 737 16.66 -31.53 -18.12
N GLY A 738 17.99 -31.49 -18.02
CA GLY A 738 18.89 -31.23 -19.15
C GLY A 738 18.98 -29.76 -19.57
N LYS A 739 18.42 -28.83 -18.79
CA LYS A 739 18.49 -27.38 -19.03
C LYS A 739 19.78 -26.77 -18.45
N ASN A 740 20.17 -25.62 -18.97
CA ASN A 740 21.22 -24.78 -18.42
C ASN A 740 20.61 -23.72 -17.49
N PRO A 741 20.77 -23.81 -16.16
CA PRO A 741 20.09 -22.90 -15.24
C PRO A 741 20.42 -21.41 -15.46
N PHE A 742 21.64 -21.12 -15.90
CA PHE A 742 22.04 -19.74 -16.16
C PHE A 742 21.33 -19.16 -17.38
N TYR A 743 21.36 -19.86 -18.52
CA TYR A 743 20.80 -19.35 -19.77
C TYR A 743 19.29 -19.53 -19.89
N ASP A 744 18.73 -20.57 -19.28
CA ASP A 744 17.31 -20.90 -19.43
C ASP A 744 16.44 -20.28 -18.32
N TYR A 745 17.03 -19.79 -17.22
CA TYR A 745 16.29 -19.20 -16.10
C TYR A 745 16.92 -17.89 -15.58
N GLN A 746 18.16 -17.91 -15.06
CA GLN A 746 18.73 -16.75 -14.35
C GLN A 746 18.93 -15.52 -15.24
N LEU A 747 19.42 -15.70 -16.46
CA LEU A 747 19.61 -14.60 -17.41
C LEU A 747 18.28 -14.01 -17.89
N PRO A 748 17.28 -14.81 -18.33
CA PRO A 748 15.94 -14.30 -18.62
C PRO A 748 15.31 -13.54 -17.45
N SER A 749 15.36 -14.09 -16.23
CA SER A 749 14.85 -13.46 -15.01
C SER A 749 15.52 -12.10 -14.75
N ALA A 750 16.85 -12.04 -14.84
CA ALA A 750 17.60 -10.80 -14.65
C ALA A 750 17.24 -9.73 -15.71
N ILE A 751 17.06 -10.12 -16.97
CA ILE A 751 16.62 -9.20 -18.04
C ILE A 751 15.22 -8.66 -17.73
N LEU A 752 14.28 -9.51 -17.31
CA LEU A 752 12.94 -9.07 -16.92
C LEU A 752 12.98 -8.09 -15.74
N ARG A 753 13.75 -8.37 -14.68
CA ARG A 753 13.93 -7.47 -13.53
C ARG A 753 14.55 -6.12 -13.93
N LEU A 754 15.54 -6.11 -14.83
CA LEU A 754 16.11 -4.89 -15.39
C LEU A 754 15.06 -4.06 -16.15
N LYS A 755 14.33 -4.67 -17.11
CA LYS A 755 13.29 -3.97 -17.87
C LYS A 755 12.22 -3.39 -16.95
N GLN A 756 11.84 -4.11 -15.89
CA GLN A 756 10.88 -3.61 -14.90
C GLN A 756 11.42 -2.44 -14.08
N ALA A 757 12.67 -2.51 -13.63
CA ALA A 757 13.30 -1.41 -12.89
C ALA A 757 13.33 -0.12 -13.72
N MET A 758 13.68 -0.24 -15.00
CA MET A 758 13.82 0.89 -15.94
C MET A 758 12.48 1.47 -16.38
N GLY A 759 11.41 0.66 -16.36
CA GLY A 759 10.05 1.11 -16.65
C GLY A 759 9.43 1.99 -15.55
N ARG A 760 10.04 2.08 -14.37
CA ARG A 760 9.51 2.85 -13.21
C ARG A 760 9.88 4.32 -13.21
N THR A 761 10.92 4.68 -13.96
CA THR A 761 11.41 6.05 -14.09
C THR A 761 10.92 6.72 -15.36
N ARG A 762 10.04 6.07 -16.13
CA ARG A 762 9.31 6.69 -17.24
C ARG A 762 7.85 6.25 -17.28
N ARG A 763 7.01 7.04 -16.62
CA ARG A 763 5.57 6.76 -16.46
C ARG A 763 4.63 7.70 -17.18
N ASN A 764 5.04 8.95 -17.36
CA ASN A 764 4.28 9.93 -18.14
C ASN A 764 5.04 10.29 -19.43
N GLU A 765 4.35 10.91 -20.39
CA GLU A 765 4.91 11.24 -21.70
C GLU A 765 5.93 12.38 -21.66
N HIS A 766 5.97 13.16 -20.57
CA HIS A 766 6.83 14.33 -20.40
C HIS A 766 8.07 14.07 -19.54
N GLN A 767 8.12 12.95 -18.82
CA GLN A 767 9.20 12.62 -17.89
C GLN A 767 10.48 12.30 -18.66
N LYS A 768 11.53 13.10 -18.44
CA LYS A 768 12.89 12.80 -18.91
C LYS A 768 13.55 11.85 -17.90
N SER A 769 14.14 10.76 -18.39
CA SER A 769 14.82 9.79 -17.52
C SER A 769 16.14 9.31 -18.09
N ALA A 770 17.15 9.21 -17.24
CA ALA A 770 18.40 8.56 -17.57
C ALA A 770 18.59 7.33 -16.69
N VAL A 771 19.03 6.21 -17.27
CA VAL A 771 19.42 5.01 -16.52
C VAL A 771 20.90 4.76 -16.74
N ILE A 772 21.66 4.65 -15.65
CA ILE A 772 23.09 4.38 -15.66
C ILE A 772 23.33 2.98 -15.08
N LEU A 773 23.97 2.12 -15.86
CA LEU A 773 24.35 0.77 -15.47
C LEU A 773 25.83 0.78 -15.09
N LEU A 774 26.15 0.35 -13.86
CA LEU A 774 27.52 0.33 -13.34
C LEU A 774 28.21 -1.03 -13.51
N ASP A 775 27.55 -2.01 -14.13
CA ASP A 775 28.04 -3.37 -14.23
C ASP A 775 28.72 -3.66 -15.58
N LYS A 776 30.05 -3.59 -15.61
CA LYS A 776 30.88 -3.87 -16.80
C LYS A 776 30.61 -5.22 -17.46
N ARG A 777 30.04 -6.20 -16.74
CA ARG A 777 29.75 -7.51 -17.32
C ARG A 777 28.80 -7.44 -18.51
N ILE A 778 28.01 -6.37 -18.62
CA ILE A 778 27.16 -6.09 -19.79
C ILE A 778 28.00 -5.92 -21.06
N SER A 779 29.19 -5.33 -21.01
CA SER A 779 30.09 -5.20 -22.17
C SER A 779 31.10 -6.34 -22.27
N THR A 780 31.61 -6.85 -21.15
CA THR A 780 32.74 -7.79 -21.14
C THR A 780 32.34 -9.27 -21.27
N LYS A 781 31.16 -9.68 -20.79
CA LYS A 781 30.73 -11.10 -20.80
C LYS A 781 29.89 -11.43 -22.04
N ARG A 782 29.95 -12.70 -22.47
CA ARG A 782 29.22 -13.19 -23.65
C ARG A 782 27.70 -12.98 -23.56
N TYR A 783 27.11 -13.20 -22.39
CA TYR A 783 25.67 -12.98 -22.16
C TYR A 783 25.30 -11.49 -22.18
N GLY A 784 26.27 -10.59 -21.98
CA GLY A 784 26.06 -9.14 -22.00
C GLY A 784 25.48 -8.65 -23.32
N ARG A 785 25.83 -9.28 -24.45
CA ARG A 785 25.23 -8.97 -25.77
C ARG A 785 23.70 -9.16 -25.79
N GLN A 786 23.19 -10.18 -25.10
CA GLN A 786 21.75 -10.42 -25.03
C GLN A 786 21.05 -9.35 -24.18
N ILE A 787 21.69 -8.92 -23.09
CA ILE A 787 21.21 -7.80 -22.27
C ILE A 787 21.18 -6.52 -23.12
N GLN A 788 22.28 -6.19 -23.80
CA GLN A 788 22.39 -5.00 -24.66
C GLN A 788 21.31 -4.97 -25.76
N GLN A 789 21.07 -6.10 -26.44
CA GLN A 789 20.04 -6.20 -27.47
C GLN A 789 18.65 -5.88 -26.91
N ASN A 790 18.32 -6.44 -25.75
CA ASN A 790 17.04 -6.22 -25.07
C ASN A 790 16.88 -4.78 -24.55
N LEU A 791 17.95 -4.19 -24.04
CA LEU A 791 17.92 -2.81 -23.57
C LEU A 791 17.79 -1.82 -24.74
N ASN A 792 18.47 -2.06 -25.87
CA ASN A 792 18.36 -1.25 -27.07
C ASN A 792 16.97 -1.25 -27.73
N GLN A 793 16.15 -2.26 -27.44
CA GLN A 793 14.73 -2.26 -27.83
C GLN A 793 13.92 -1.24 -27.03
N LEU A 794 14.30 -0.96 -25.78
CA LEU A 794 13.61 0.00 -24.92
C LEU A 794 14.05 1.45 -25.22
N ALA A 795 15.36 1.69 -25.21
CA ALA A 795 15.98 2.98 -25.43
C ALA A 795 17.42 2.80 -25.91
N SER A 796 17.98 3.81 -26.57
CA SER A 796 19.36 3.74 -27.07
C SER A 796 20.34 3.55 -25.90
N LEU A 797 21.12 2.47 -25.94
CA LEU A 797 22.17 2.18 -24.96
C LEU A 797 23.51 2.71 -25.47
N GLU A 798 24.04 3.70 -24.76
CA GLU A 798 25.33 4.31 -25.01
C GLU A 798 26.36 3.78 -24.01
N MET A 799 27.56 3.46 -24.49
CA MET A 799 28.64 2.93 -23.65
C MET A 799 29.74 3.99 -23.61
N LEU A 800 29.86 4.68 -22.47
CA LEU A 800 30.64 5.91 -22.34
C LEU A 800 31.52 5.86 -21.08
N SER A 801 32.54 6.73 -21.05
CA SER A 801 33.30 7.01 -19.83
C SER A 801 32.42 7.75 -18.83
N GLN A 802 32.70 7.66 -17.53
CA GLN A 802 31.90 8.34 -16.51
C GLN A 802 31.82 9.86 -16.76
N ARG A 803 32.94 10.45 -17.18
CA ARG A 803 33.03 11.88 -17.51
C ARG A 803 32.13 12.26 -18.69
N ASP A 804 32.08 11.40 -19.71
CA ASP A 804 31.24 11.63 -20.89
C ASP A 804 29.76 11.44 -20.58
N ILE A 805 29.41 10.50 -19.68
CA ILE A 805 28.04 10.32 -19.19
C ILE A 805 27.55 11.61 -18.52
N VAL A 806 28.31 12.19 -17.59
CA VAL A 806 27.91 13.43 -16.89
C VAL A 806 27.68 14.58 -17.89
N LYS A 807 28.53 14.69 -18.91
CA LYS A 807 28.39 15.69 -19.97
C LYS A 807 27.11 15.49 -20.78
N GLU A 808 26.86 14.26 -21.24
CA GLU A 808 25.68 13.92 -22.03
C GLU A 808 24.37 14.07 -21.23
N LEU A 809 24.41 13.78 -19.93
CA LEU A 809 23.27 13.99 -19.03
C LEU A 809 22.93 15.47 -18.90
N LYS A 810 23.94 16.33 -18.75
CA LYS A 810 23.73 17.78 -18.70
C LYS A 810 23.02 18.26 -19.97
N ASP A 811 23.53 17.88 -21.14
CA ASP A 811 22.93 18.25 -22.44
C ASP A 811 21.53 17.64 -22.65
N PHE A 812 21.22 16.50 -22.01
CA PHE A 812 19.92 15.83 -22.13
C PHE A 812 18.83 16.45 -21.23
N PHE A 813 19.20 16.89 -20.03
CA PHE A 813 18.27 17.45 -19.05
C PHE A 813 18.07 18.96 -19.19
N ASP A 814 19.08 19.71 -19.65
CA ASP A 814 18.95 21.07 -20.21
C ASP A 814 17.89 21.10 -21.35
#